data_AF-A0A7C5YXV2-F1
#
_entry.id   AF-A0A7C5YXV2-F1
#
_cell.length_a   1.000
_cell.length_b   1.000
_cell.length_c   1.000
_cell.angle_alpha   90.00
_cell.angle_beta   90.00
_cell.angle_gamma   90.00
#
_symmetry.space_group_name_H-M   'P 1'
#
loop_
_entity.id
_entity.type
_entity.pdbx_description
1 polymer ?
#
loop_
_entity_poly.entity_id
_entity_poly.type
_entity_poly.pdbx_seq_one_letter_code
_entity_poly.pdbx_strand_id
1 'polypeptide(L)'
;MDSNTVAVSDRKIFHKLVSIDEALDLIAKEGILKIIGVEEVRIDESLGRILAEDIYAPIDYPPFDRSEVDGYAVLVESVKGVDDVHPVELKVIGKVSVGEEPKYSVNIGEAIEIDTGAIIPKGADGIVMEEYTDRIDSKRIIVYRSIYPGENISFAGSDIALGELIISKGTKITFIEIGVLSALGINKVKVFKKPKVLVISTGNELIEPGEELALGKLYDINGYLITSLLKTLNIDVTFYGIVKDDEELLYKILSEQLSSYDIIVTSGGTSAGEKDVVYRVFNRLGKIIVHGLKVKPGKPTIIALSKNGKLLIGLPGFPLSSLTHTLLLLRRIIEKITGIENSSNIIKAFITSKFRKDIGRTWFVPTVISKINGEIYAIPLTVSSGSISVMMKVDGIAIIPENVDVVDEGTIVNVYLIREYNREGIIMGSHDIVLSELIHAMNLHKRVTYISIGSYKGLELIKKGYIDIAPIHIFDPVSSSYNINVIKNDEVLKREAILVKGYGRRLVLAFRKENPKNIKGIKDIARDDVRFVNRNRGSGTRAYIDFLLNNIAIENGKSFNELIQSINGYNYEVSTHSAVAAAISQGRADVGICIEYAAIKYKLDYIPLTWENYDFVVLRKSIEKPAVRDFITMLKEAKIRSIIQKYNGYKIYEDTGDVICC
;
A
#
# COMPACT_ATOMS: atom_id res chain seq x y z
N MET A 1 -41.97 19.82 -46.92
CA MET A 1 -40.59 19.27 -46.93
C MET A 1 -40.01 19.57 -45.57
N ASP A 2 -40.04 18.55 -44.72
CA ASP A 2 -39.93 18.66 -43.28
C ASP A 2 -38.50 18.94 -42.82
N SER A 3 -38.34 20.04 -42.10
CA SER A 3 -37.19 20.31 -41.24
C SER A 3 -37.46 19.70 -39.86
N ASN A 4 -36.98 18.48 -39.63
CA ASN A 4 -36.99 17.86 -38.30
C ASN A 4 -35.86 18.46 -37.45
N THR A 5 -36.20 19.43 -36.62
CA THR A 5 -35.36 19.95 -35.55
C THR A 5 -35.40 18.96 -34.38
N VAL A 6 -34.31 18.21 -34.17
CA VAL A 6 -34.15 17.35 -32.99
C VAL A 6 -33.94 18.25 -31.78
N ALA A 7 -34.90 18.25 -30.86
CA ALA A 7 -34.80 18.93 -29.58
C ALA A 7 -33.64 18.33 -28.75
N VAL A 8 -32.62 19.15 -28.50
CA VAL A 8 -31.53 18.84 -27.56
C VAL A 8 -32.12 18.89 -26.14
N SER A 9 -32.02 17.78 -25.40
CA SER A 9 -32.62 17.67 -24.07
C SER A 9 -31.93 18.60 -23.05
N ASP A 10 -32.71 19.47 -22.39
CA ASP A 10 -32.33 20.25 -21.22
C ASP A 10 -32.19 19.37 -19.95
N ARG A 11 -31.21 18.45 -19.94
CA ARG A 11 -30.86 17.70 -18.72
C ARG A 11 -29.71 18.42 -17.99
N LYS A 12 -30.03 19.19 -16.95
CA LYS A 12 -29.04 19.71 -15.98
C LYS A 12 -28.55 18.55 -15.10
N ILE A 13 -27.47 17.92 -15.54
CA ILE A 13 -26.89 16.71 -14.93
C ILE A 13 -26.04 17.05 -13.68
N PHE A 14 -25.46 18.26 -13.59
CA PHE A 14 -24.70 18.72 -12.41
C PHE A 14 -24.76 20.25 -12.27
N HIS A 15 -24.83 20.75 -11.02
CA HIS A 15 -24.55 22.16 -10.72
C HIS A 15 -23.02 22.34 -10.71
N LYS A 16 -22.46 23.09 -11.68
CA LYS A 16 -21.03 23.46 -11.84
C LYS A 16 -20.01 22.58 -11.08
N LEU A 17 -19.31 21.70 -11.80
CA LEU A 17 -18.24 20.87 -11.23
C LEU A 17 -17.12 21.73 -10.61
N VAL A 18 -16.55 21.26 -9.51
CA VAL A 18 -15.44 21.93 -8.80
C VAL A 18 -14.24 20.99 -8.63
N SER A 19 -13.03 21.54 -8.49
CA SER A 19 -11.84 20.76 -8.12
C SER A 19 -11.92 20.30 -6.66
N ILE A 20 -11.03 19.38 -6.24
CA ILE A 20 -10.96 18.97 -4.83
C ILE A 20 -10.58 20.15 -3.94
N ASP A 21 -9.64 20.99 -4.36
CA ASP A 21 -9.22 22.14 -3.57
C ASP A 21 -10.33 23.19 -3.48
N GLU A 22 -11.04 23.45 -4.59
CA GLU A 22 -12.25 24.30 -4.58
C GLU A 22 -13.33 23.73 -3.65
N ALA A 23 -13.53 22.41 -3.61
CA ALA A 23 -14.46 21.77 -2.68
C ALA A 23 -14.05 21.97 -1.22
N LEU A 24 -12.77 21.83 -0.89
CA LEU A 24 -12.26 22.09 0.46
C LEU A 24 -12.44 23.57 0.85
N ASP A 25 -12.21 24.51 -0.06
CA ASP A 25 -12.42 25.93 0.20
C ASP A 25 -13.90 26.26 0.42
N LEU A 26 -14.81 25.62 -0.30
CA LEU A 26 -16.25 25.76 -0.08
C LEU A 26 -16.67 25.24 1.30
N ILE A 27 -16.14 24.09 1.74
CA ILE A 27 -16.40 23.56 3.09
C ILE A 27 -15.80 24.48 4.16
N ALA A 28 -14.62 25.05 3.91
CA ALA A 28 -13.98 26.01 4.82
C ALA A 28 -14.83 27.28 5.01
N LYS A 29 -15.42 27.80 3.93
CA LYS A 29 -16.29 29.00 3.96
C LYS A 29 -17.54 28.82 4.81
N GLU A 30 -18.06 27.59 4.90
CA GLU A 30 -19.18 27.25 5.80
C GLU A 30 -18.73 27.10 7.27
N GLY A 31 -17.44 27.30 7.58
CA GLY A 31 -16.90 27.26 8.94
C GLY A 31 -16.66 25.85 9.49
N ILE A 32 -16.76 24.82 8.65
CA ILE A 32 -16.73 23.40 9.07
C ILE A 32 -15.31 22.83 9.15
N LEU A 33 -14.36 23.35 8.36
CA LEU A 33 -12.95 22.94 8.44
C LEU A 33 -12.22 23.62 9.61
N LYS A 34 -12.74 23.42 10.82
CA LYS A 34 -12.16 23.90 12.07
C LYS A 34 -12.07 22.76 13.08
N ILE A 35 -11.22 22.92 14.07
CA ILE A 35 -11.05 21.97 15.17
C ILE A 35 -12.39 21.81 15.90
N ILE A 36 -12.87 20.57 16.00
CA ILE A 36 -14.20 20.25 16.59
C ILE A 36 -14.24 20.56 18.09
N GLY A 37 -13.11 20.43 18.78
CA GLY A 37 -12.96 20.82 20.17
C GLY A 37 -11.73 20.21 20.81
N VAL A 38 -11.56 20.47 22.10
CA VAL A 38 -10.47 19.95 22.93
C VAL A 38 -11.08 19.11 24.05
N GLU A 39 -10.42 18.03 24.43
CA GLU A 39 -10.74 17.22 25.60
C GLU A 39 -9.46 16.86 26.36
N GLU A 40 -9.59 16.62 27.66
CA GLU A 40 -8.50 16.15 28.50
C GLU A 40 -8.60 14.63 28.63
N VAL A 41 -7.50 13.93 28.35
CA VAL A 41 -7.42 12.47 28.44
C VAL A 41 -6.22 12.07 29.28
N ARG A 42 -6.23 10.86 29.83
CA ARG A 42 -5.05 10.30 30.49
C ARG A 42 -3.96 9.97 29.47
N ILE A 43 -2.69 10.01 29.88
CA ILE A 43 -1.56 9.72 28.96
C ILE A 43 -1.59 8.31 28.38
N ASP A 44 -2.18 7.33 29.07
CA ASP A 44 -2.36 5.96 28.57
C ASP A 44 -3.45 5.84 27.48
N GLU A 45 -4.35 6.83 27.40
CA GLU A 45 -5.40 6.92 26.37
C GLU A 45 -5.05 7.92 25.25
N SER A 46 -3.89 8.57 25.35
CA SER A 46 -3.47 9.66 24.45
C SER A 46 -2.68 9.19 23.23
N LEU A 47 -2.33 7.90 23.13
CA LEU A 47 -1.57 7.35 22.01
C LEU A 47 -2.25 7.64 20.66
N GLY A 48 -1.48 8.23 19.75
CA GLY A 48 -1.92 8.63 18.42
C GLY A 48 -2.91 9.80 18.39
N ARG A 49 -3.16 10.48 19.53
CA ARG A 49 -3.93 11.73 19.59
C ARG A 49 -3.04 12.91 19.21
N ILE A 50 -3.66 14.03 18.87
CA ILE A 50 -2.95 15.28 18.57
C ILE A 50 -3.09 16.22 19.77
N LEU A 51 -1.96 16.74 20.24
CA LEU A 51 -1.87 17.64 21.38
C LEU A 51 -2.51 19.00 21.06
N ALA A 52 -3.36 19.51 21.96
CA ALA A 52 -4.14 20.73 21.73
C ALA A 52 -3.49 22.01 22.28
N GLU A 53 -2.46 21.88 23.12
CA GLU A 53 -1.72 22.97 23.74
C GLU A 53 -0.24 22.61 23.84
N ASP A 54 0.62 23.61 24.04
CA ASP A 54 2.04 23.38 24.31
C ASP A 54 2.20 22.76 25.71
N ILE A 55 3.12 21.80 25.86
CA ILE A 55 3.46 21.20 27.14
C ILE A 55 4.80 21.74 27.61
N TYR A 56 4.76 22.40 28.77
CA TYR A 56 5.94 22.89 29.47
C TYR A 56 6.27 21.97 30.64
N ALA A 57 7.56 21.84 30.95
CA ALA A 57 8.02 21.01 32.05
C ALA A 57 7.53 21.56 33.41
N PRO A 58 6.81 20.77 34.22
CA PRO A 58 6.31 21.21 35.53
C PRO A 58 7.36 21.05 36.65
N ILE A 59 8.47 20.36 36.35
CA ILE A 59 9.59 20.09 37.24
C ILE A 59 10.89 20.15 36.43
N ASP A 60 11.99 20.33 37.13
CA ASP A 60 13.31 19.99 36.59
C ASP A 60 13.43 18.48 36.38
N TYR A 61 14.19 18.06 35.37
CA TYR A 61 14.60 16.68 35.18
C TYR A 61 16.13 16.61 34.99
N PRO A 62 16.84 15.84 35.85
CA PRO A 62 16.34 15.27 37.11
C PRO A 62 15.82 16.37 38.08
N PRO A 63 14.94 16.04 39.03
CA PRO A 63 14.31 17.02 39.93
C PRO A 63 15.20 17.47 41.10
N PHE A 64 16.36 16.84 41.26
CA PHE A 64 17.35 17.12 42.30
C PHE A 64 18.72 16.66 41.78
N ASP A 65 19.78 17.22 42.35
CA ASP A 65 21.14 16.74 42.11
C ASP A 65 21.23 15.28 42.56
N ARG A 66 21.66 14.40 41.66
CA ARG A 66 21.74 12.96 41.92
C ARG A 66 23.06 12.37 41.47
N SER A 67 23.44 11.26 42.10
CA SER A 67 24.63 10.50 41.72
C SER A 67 24.47 9.84 40.36
N GLU A 68 25.49 9.90 39.51
CA GLU A 68 25.55 9.12 38.26
C GLU A 68 26.17 7.72 38.46
N VAL A 69 26.76 7.47 39.62
CA VAL A 69 27.55 6.26 39.92
C VAL A 69 27.29 5.77 41.34
N ASP A 70 27.67 4.52 41.63
CA ASP A 70 27.78 4.05 43.02
C ASP A 70 29.14 4.50 43.57
N GLY A 71 29.18 4.94 44.83
CA GLY A 71 30.43 5.37 45.44
C GLY A 71 30.28 6.20 46.70
N TYR A 72 31.07 7.27 46.79
CA TYR A 72 31.18 8.10 47.99
C TYR A 72 31.06 9.59 47.65
N ALA A 73 30.01 10.21 48.17
CA ALA A 73 29.82 11.64 48.13
C ALA A 73 30.83 12.30 49.08
N VAL A 74 31.67 13.18 48.52
CA VAL A 74 32.76 13.85 49.23
C VAL A 74 32.75 15.36 48.94
N LEU A 75 33.44 16.11 49.79
CA LEU A 75 33.87 17.46 49.46
C LEU A 75 35.21 17.32 48.71
N VAL A 76 35.30 17.76 47.46
CA VAL A 76 36.44 17.54 46.54
C VAL A 76 37.77 17.97 47.14
N GLU A 77 37.76 18.99 48.01
CA GLU A 77 38.94 19.40 48.78
C GLU A 77 39.57 18.26 49.61
N SER A 78 38.75 17.32 50.11
CA SER A 78 39.19 16.16 50.90
C SER A 78 40.01 15.15 50.09
N VAL A 79 39.87 15.17 48.76
CA VAL A 79 40.53 14.23 47.84
C VAL A 79 41.42 14.93 46.83
N LYS A 80 41.77 16.19 47.08
CA LYS A 80 42.60 16.99 46.18
C LYS A 80 44.05 16.50 46.19
N GLY A 81 44.56 16.11 45.03
CA GLY A 81 45.93 15.65 44.86
C GLY A 81 46.16 14.19 45.29
N VAL A 82 45.08 13.45 45.54
CA VAL A 82 45.09 12.01 45.81
C VAL A 82 45.36 11.22 44.53
N ASP A 83 46.25 10.24 44.64
CA ASP A 83 46.60 9.26 43.61
C ASP A 83 46.93 7.88 44.26
N ASP A 84 47.25 6.87 43.44
CA ASP A 84 47.56 5.51 43.91
C ASP A 84 48.73 5.44 44.90
N VAL A 85 49.65 6.41 44.85
CA VAL A 85 50.85 6.46 45.70
C VAL A 85 50.59 7.27 46.97
N HIS A 86 49.67 8.24 46.91
CA HIS A 86 49.30 9.14 48.00
C HIS A 86 47.79 9.07 48.29
N PRO A 87 47.29 7.92 48.78
CA PRO A 87 45.87 7.77 49.09
C PRO A 87 45.48 8.55 50.36
N VAL A 88 44.19 8.88 50.49
CA VAL A 88 43.64 9.54 51.68
C VAL A 88 42.60 8.65 52.36
N GLU A 89 42.62 8.61 53.69
CA GLU A 89 41.57 7.96 54.48
C GLU A 89 40.44 8.98 54.76
N LEU A 90 39.20 8.61 54.45
CA LEU A 90 38.00 9.40 54.76
C LEU A 90 37.09 8.64 55.73
N LYS A 91 36.40 9.40 56.59
CA LYS A 91 35.44 8.85 57.54
C LYS A 91 34.05 8.75 56.92
N VAL A 92 33.52 7.54 56.80
CA VAL A 92 32.14 7.29 56.37
C VAL A 92 31.18 7.59 57.52
N ILE A 93 30.30 8.57 57.33
CA ILE A 93 29.37 9.05 58.36
C ILE A 93 27.92 8.60 58.15
N GLY A 94 27.62 7.98 57.01
CA GLY A 94 26.30 7.47 56.69
C GLY A 94 26.21 6.91 55.26
N LYS A 95 24.98 6.59 54.87
CA LYS A 95 24.60 6.15 53.52
C LYS A 95 23.35 6.91 53.06
N VAL A 96 23.27 7.23 51.77
CA VAL A 96 22.04 7.68 51.11
C VAL A 96 21.70 6.71 49.99
N SER A 97 20.58 6.00 50.14
CA SER A 97 20.10 5.06 49.14
C SER A 97 19.15 5.74 48.16
N VAL A 98 18.94 5.15 46.98
CA VAL A 98 17.98 5.68 46.00
C VAL A 98 16.58 5.78 46.61
N GLY A 99 15.94 6.94 46.44
CA GLY A 99 14.61 7.24 47.00
C GLY A 99 14.59 7.69 48.46
N GLU A 100 15.75 7.86 49.12
CA GLU A 100 15.86 8.37 50.49
C GLU A 100 16.35 9.83 50.54
N GLU A 101 15.88 10.59 51.53
CA GLU A 101 16.42 11.92 51.81
C GLU A 101 17.74 11.84 52.61
N PRO A 102 18.76 12.65 52.28
CA PRO A 102 20.00 12.70 53.04
C PRO A 102 19.81 13.15 54.50
N LYS A 103 20.26 12.31 55.45
CA LYS A 103 20.20 12.62 56.90
C LYS A 103 21.42 13.36 57.43
N TYR A 104 22.52 13.33 56.69
CA TYR A 104 23.83 13.85 57.09
C TYR A 104 24.33 14.85 56.05
N SER A 105 25.27 15.70 56.46
CA SER A 105 25.99 16.62 55.56
C SER A 105 27.48 16.27 55.58
N VAL A 106 28.12 16.37 54.42
CA VAL A 106 29.54 16.03 54.26
C VAL A 106 30.39 17.25 54.63
N ASN A 107 31.39 17.04 55.49
CA ASN A 107 32.46 18.01 55.77
C ASN A 107 33.81 17.50 55.23
N ILE A 108 34.85 18.34 55.30
CA ILE A 108 36.21 17.96 54.90
C ILE A 108 36.67 16.72 55.70
N GLY A 109 37.18 15.72 55.00
CA GLY A 109 37.64 14.44 55.58
C GLY A 109 36.53 13.43 55.86
N GLU A 110 35.27 13.77 55.57
CA GLU A 110 34.12 12.87 55.69
C GLU A 110 33.62 12.42 54.31
N ALA A 111 32.95 11.26 54.29
CA ALA A 111 32.33 10.69 53.11
C ALA A 111 30.95 10.10 53.47
N ILE A 112 30.04 10.07 52.51
CA ILE A 112 28.76 9.38 52.63
C ILE A 112 28.67 8.37 51.48
N GLU A 113 28.42 7.11 51.80
CA GLU A 113 28.16 6.08 50.79
C GLU A 113 26.88 6.45 50.03
N ILE A 114 26.92 6.44 48.70
CA ILE A 114 25.81 6.89 47.87
C ILE A 114 25.57 5.90 46.72
N ASP A 115 24.31 5.53 46.54
CA ASP A 115 23.89 4.69 45.41
C ASP A 115 23.64 5.57 44.16
N THR A 116 23.74 4.98 42.98
CA THR A 116 23.40 5.61 41.70
C THR A 116 21.96 6.12 41.73
N GLY A 117 21.76 7.37 41.34
CA GLY A 117 20.47 8.05 41.33
C GLY A 117 19.99 8.57 42.70
N ALA A 118 20.74 8.34 43.78
CA ALA A 118 20.44 8.91 45.08
C ALA A 118 20.75 10.41 45.14
N ILE A 119 20.06 11.12 46.03
CA ILE A 119 20.16 12.58 46.20
C ILE A 119 21.54 12.94 46.77
N ILE A 120 22.20 13.95 46.20
CA ILE A 120 23.49 14.44 46.72
C ILE A 120 23.30 15.06 48.11
N PRO A 121 24.01 14.59 49.15
CA PRO A 121 23.93 15.16 50.49
C PRO A 121 24.53 16.56 50.54
N LYS A 122 23.97 17.43 51.39
CA LYS A 122 24.48 18.79 51.58
C LYS A 122 25.97 18.76 51.96
N GLY A 123 26.76 19.61 51.31
CA GLY A 123 28.20 19.74 51.55
C GLY A 123 29.06 18.87 50.64
N ALA A 124 28.51 17.86 49.96
CA ALA A 124 29.22 17.17 48.89
C ALA A 124 29.17 18.00 47.60
N ASP A 125 30.29 18.04 46.88
CA ASP A 125 30.43 18.69 45.58
C ASP A 125 31.09 17.79 44.53
N GLY A 126 31.26 16.49 44.82
CA GLY A 126 31.66 15.46 43.87
C GLY A 126 31.48 14.05 44.41
N ILE A 127 31.52 13.05 43.53
CA ILE A 127 31.37 11.63 43.91
C ILE A 127 32.56 10.84 43.40
N VAL A 128 33.24 10.17 44.31
CA VAL A 128 34.29 9.21 43.97
C VAL A 128 33.62 7.86 43.73
N MET A 129 33.84 7.27 42.55
CA MET A 129 33.30 5.94 42.23
C MET A 129 33.85 4.88 43.19
N GLU A 130 33.04 3.88 43.54
CA GLU A 130 33.43 2.81 44.47
C GLU A 130 34.73 2.11 44.03
N GLU A 131 34.96 1.95 42.72
CA GLU A 131 36.15 1.33 42.14
C GLU A 131 37.46 2.07 42.44
N TYR A 132 37.39 3.33 42.88
CA TYR A 132 38.56 4.12 43.30
C TYR A 132 38.70 4.19 44.82
N THR A 133 38.02 3.30 45.55
CA THR A 133 38.03 3.26 47.00
C THR A 133 38.21 1.84 47.55
N ASP A 134 38.88 1.71 48.70
CA ASP A 134 38.92 0.48 49.48
C ASP A 134 38.28 0.72 50.86
N ARG A 135 37.33 -0.13 51.24
CA ARG A 135 36.69 -0.03 52.56
C ARG A 135 37.54 -0.74 53.61
N ILE A 136 38.03 0.02 54.60
CA ILE A 136 38.79 -0.52 55.75
C ILE A 136 37.82 -1.17 56.74
N ASP A 137 36.75 -0.46 57.10
CA ASP A 137 35.71 -0.91 58.02
C ASP A 137 34.40 -0.13 57.79
N SER A 138 33.40 -0.35 58.65
CA SER A 138 32.07 0.28 58.55
C SER A 138 32.05 1.82 58.59
N LYS A 139 33.14 2.47 58.99
CA LYS A 139 33.23 3.92 59.20
C LYS A 139 34.36 4.57 58.41
N ARG A 140 35.11 3.82 57.59
CA ARG A 140 36.34 4.34 56.96
C ARG A 140 36.62 3.72 55.60
N ILE A 141 37.07 4.56 54.69
CA ILE A 141 37.51 4.20 53.34
C ILE A 141 38.86 4.82 53.03
N ILE A 142 39.60 4.21 52.11
CA ILE A 142 40.76 4.79 51.45
C ILE A 142 40.33 5.21 50.05
N VAL A 143 40.68 6.42 49.64
CA VAL A 143 40.44 6.93 48.28
C VAL A 143 41.77 7.01 47.54
N TYR A 144 41.78 6.56 46.29
CA TYR A 144 42.97 6.49 45.42
C TYR A 144 42.95 7.47 44.25
N ARG A 145 41.88 8.25 44.08
CA ARG A 145 41.72 9.16 42.95
C ARG A 145 41.16 10.51 43.35
N SER A 146 41.79 11.57 42.84
CA SER A 146 41.23 12.92 42.85
C SER A 146 40.07 13.05 41.86
N ILE A 147 39.06 13.83 42.23
CA ILE A 147 37.95 14.24 41.35
C ILE A 147 37.89 15.77 41.23
N TYR A 148 37.11 16.30 40.29
CA TYR A 148 36.82 17.74 40.18
C TYR A 148 35.39 18.09 40.65
N PRO A 149 35.12 19.35 41.04
CA PRO A 149 33.78 19.75 41.48
C PRO A 149 32.74 19.49 40.39
N GLY A 150 31.64 18.83 40.76
CA GLY A 150 30.57 18.39 39.87
C GLY A 150 30.80 17.03 39.19
N GLU A 151 31.96 16.39 39.37
CA GLU A 151 32.23 15.09 38.76
C GLU A 151 31.25 14.02 39.29
N ASN A 152 30.67 13.25 38.36
CA ASN A 152 29.68 12.20 38.59
C ASN A 152 28.36 12.68 39.24
N ILE A 153 28.03 13.97 39.11
CA ILE A 153 26.76 14.55 39.56
C ILE A 153 25.92 14.94 38.33
N SER A 154 24.70 14.40 38.26
CA SER A 154 23.66 14.87 37.34
C SER A 154 22.84 15.95 38.07
N PHE A 155 23.06 17.21 37.70
CA PHE A 155 22.43 18.36 38.36
C PHE A 155 20.94 18.46 38.06
N ALA A 156 20.20 19.01 39.01
CA ALA A 156 18.79 19.32 38.83
C ALA A 156 18.58 20.16 37.56
N GLY A 157 17.69 19.70 36.68
CA GLY A 157 17.32 20.41 35.45
C GLY A 157 18.38 20.40 34.36
N SER A 158 19.44 19.58 34.47
CA SER A 158 20.50 19.50 33.46
C SER A 158 20.03 18.88 32.13
N ASP A 159 18.94 18.11 32.14
CA ASP A 159 18.32 17.52 30.95
C ASP A 159 17.10 18.33 30.50
N ILE A 160 16.16 18.58 31.41
CA ILE A 160 14.98 19.42 31.17
C ILE A 160 14.83 20.43 32.30
N ALA A 161 14.78 21.72 31.98
CA ALA A 161 14.58 22.76 32.98
C ALA A 161 13.09 23.01 33.27
N LEU A 162 12.76 23.36 34.51
CA LEU A 162 11.43 23.83 34.90
C LEU A 162 10.94 24.96 33.98
N GLY A 163 9.75 24.79 33.41
CA GLY A 163 9.14 25.76 32.51
C GLY A 163 9.65 25.73 31.06
N GLU A 164 10.54 24.79 30.71
CA GLU A 164 10.99 24.58 29.34
C GLU A 164 9.86 24.00 28.47
N LEU A 165 9.78 24.40 27.19
CA LEU A 165 8.83 23.85 26.22
C LEU A 165 9.31 22.48 25.73
N ILE A 166 8.57 21.42 26.03
CA ILE A 166 8.98 20.03 25.73
C ILE A 166 8.26 19.47 24.52
N ILE A 167 6.96 19.75 24.40
CA ILE A 167 6.15 19.24 23.28
C ILE A 167 5.25 20.36 22.77
N SER A 168 5.42 20.71 21.50
CA SER A 168 4.60 21.73 20.85
C SER A 168 3.19 21.23 20.55
N LYS A 169 2.21 22.13 20.63
CA LYS A 169 0.84 21.93 20.14
C LYS A 169 0.84 21.42 18.70
N GLY A 170 -0.07 20.50 18.39
CA GLY A 170 -0.16 19.86 17.07
C GLY A 170 0.70 18.60 16.94
N THR A 171 1.58 18.32 17.91
CA THR A 171 2.34 17.07 17.94
C THR A 171 1.42 15.85 18.07
N LYS A 172 1.66 14.84 17.23
CA LYS A 172 1.04 13.53 17.38
C LYS A 172 1.75 12.76 18.49
N ILE A 173 1.00 12.41 19.53
CA ILE A 173 1.54 11.69 20.69
C ILE A 173 1.88 10.25 20.28
N THR A 174 3.15 9.88 20.39
CA THR A 174 3.67 8.52 20.20
C THR A 174 4.09 7.91 21.55
N PHE A 175 4.71 6.72 21.52
CA PHE A 175 5.26 6.11 22.73
C PHE A 175 6.37 6.95 23.38
N ILE A 176 7.08 7.76 22.58
CA ILE A 176 8.15 8.64 23.07
C ILE A 176 7.56 9.75 23.92
N GLU A 177 6.58 10.48 23.39
CA GLU A 177 5.92 11.59 24.10
C GLU A 177 5.24 11.08 25.38
N ILE A 178 4.60 9.90 25.36
CA ILE A 178 4.00 9.31 26.57
C ILE A 178 5.07 9.05 27.64
N GLY A 179 6.24 8.53 27.26
CA GLY A 179 7.36 8.30 28.17
C GLY A 179 7.86 9.60 28.82
N VAL A 180 8.05 10.65 28.02
CA VAL A 180 8.48 11.98 28.49
C VAL A 180 7.44 12.59 29.43
N LEU A 181 6.15 12.59 29.04
CA LEU A 181 5.06 13.08 29.89
C LEU A 181 5.03 12.34 31.24
N SER A 182 5.19 11.02 31.22
CA SER A 182 5.25 10.20 32.44
C SER A 182 6.45 10.55 33.31
N ALA A 183 7.64 10.74 32.73
CA ALA A 183 8.86 11.09 33.46
C ALA A 183 8.73 12.45 34.17
N LEU A 184 8.01 13.39 33.55
CA LEU A 184 7.71 14.70 34.10
C LEU A 184 6.50 14.71 35.06
N GLY A 185 5.93 13.53 35.37
CA GLY A 185 4.78 13.40 36.28
C GLY A 185 3.44 13.86 35.69
N ILE A 186 3.36 14.12 34.39
CA ILE A 186 2.14 14.53 33.70
C ILE A 186 1.30 13.30 33.39
N ASN A 187 0.14 13.17 34.06
CA ASN A 187 -0.74 12.01 33.89
C ASN A 187 -1.94 12.26 32.95
N LYS A 188 -2.17 13.52 32.55
CA LYS A 188 -3.24 13.94 31.64
C LYS A 188 -2.76 15.04 30.71
N VAL A 189 -3.31 15.05 29.50
CA VAL A 189 -3.01 16.04 28.48
C VAL A 189 -4.27 16.46 27.73
N LYS A 190 -4.30 17.72 27.29
CA LYS A 190 -5.35 18.22 26.41
C LYS A 190 -5.05 17.85 24.95
N VAL A 191 -6.00 17.21 24.31
CA VAL A 191 -5.91 16.73 22.92
C VAL A 191 -7.10 17.19 22.10
N PHE A 192 -6.93 17.27 20.78
CA PHE A 192 -8.07 17.54 19.90
C PHE A 192 -9.05 16.37 19.91
N LYS A 193 -10.35 16.67 20.00
CA LYS A 193 -11.43 15.69 19.99
C LYS A 193 -11.45 14.89 18.70
N LYS A 194 -11.76 13.60 18.80
CA LYS A 194 -11.98 12.75 17.62
C LYS A 194 -13.35 13.10 17.00
N PRO A 195 -13.45 13.37 15.68
CA PRO A 195 -14.73 13.43 15.01
C PRO A 195 -15.42 12.08 15.10
N LYS A 196 -16.74 12.11 15.35
CA LYS A 196 -17.57 10.92 15.18
C LYS A 196 -18.00 10.79 13.73
N VAL A 197 -17.61 9.70 13.08
CA VAL A 197 -17.90 9.44 11.67
C VAL A 197 -18.80 8.21 11.53
N LEU A 198 -19.93 8.35 10.84
CA LEU A 198 -20.77 7.23 10.44
C LEU A 198 -20.52 6.90 8.98
N VAL A 199 -20.31 5.63 8.65
CA VAL A 199 -20.18 5.14 7.27
C VAL A 199 -21.34 4.22 6.93
N ILE A 200 -21.97 4.46 5.79
CA ILE A 200 -23.10 3.67 5.27
C ILE A 200 -22.79 3.26 3.83
N SER A 201 -23.00 1.98 3.50
CA SER A 201 -22.95 1.51 2.12
C SER A 201 -24.36 1.47 1.55
N THR A 202 -24.57 2.02 0.35
CA THR A 202 -25.89 2.08 -0.29
C THR A 202 -25.86 1.34 -1.62
N GLY A 203 -26.76 0.37 -1.80
CA GLY A 203 -26.89 -0.35 -3.06
C GLY A 203 -27.79 -1.57 -2.96
N ASN A 204 -28.65 -1.77 -3.96
CA ASN A 204 -29.54 -2.93 -4.01
C ASN A 204 -28.81 -4.23 -4.36
N GLU A 205 -27.61 -4.14 -4.94
CA GLU A 205 -26.74 -5.26 -5.28
C GLU A 205 -25.89 -5.74 -4.09
N LEU A 206 -25.75 -4.92 -3.04
CA LEU A 206 -24.83 -5.20 -1.94
C LEU A 206 -25.41 -6.20 -0.92
N ILE A 207 -24.55 -7.08 -0.42
CA ILE A 207 -24.79 -7.99 0.71
C ILE A 207 -23.58 -8.02 1.65
N GLU A 208 -23.76 -8.52 2.87
CA GLU A 208 -22.68 -8.60 3.85
C GLU A 208 -21.72 -9.77 3.56
N PRO A 209 -20.41 -9.60 3.75
CA PRO A 209 -19.46 -10.71 3.72
C PRO A 209 -19.84 -11.83 4.70
N GLY A 210 -19.89 -13.07 4.20
CA GLY A 210 -20.28 -14.25 4.96
C GLY A 210 -21.67 -14.80 4.62
N GLU A 211 -22.52 -13.99 3.98
CA GLU A 211 -23.78 -14.44 3.41
C GLU A 211 -23.57 -15.21 2.08
N GLU A 212 -24.56 -15.98 1.63
CA GLU A 212 -24.49 -16.68 0.34
C GLU A 212 -24.66 -15.70 -0.84
N LEU A 213 -23.73 -15.73 -1.80
CA LEU A 213 -23.75 -14.82 -2.94
C LEU A 213 -24.72 -15.28 -4.04
N ALA A 214 -25.92 -14.71 -4.04
CA ALA A 214 -26.89 -14.89 -5.12
C ALA A 214 -26.46 -14.17 -6.43
N LEU A 215 -26.99 -14.63 -7.56
CA LEU A 215 -26.74 -14.00 -8.86
C LEU A 215 -27.18 -12.52 -8.86
N GLY A 216 -26.31 -11.63 -9.35
CA GLY A 216 -26.57 -10.19 -9.38
C GLY A 216 -26.28 -9.46 -8.07
N LYS A 217 -25.77 -10.17 -7.05
CA LYS A 217 -25.28 -9.58 -5.80
C LYS A 217 -23.76 -9.45 -5.78
N LEU A 218 -23.28 -8.53 -4.94
CA LEU A 218 -21.88 -8.26 -4.66
C LEU A 218 -21.71 -8.06 -3.15
N TYR A 219 -20.55 -8.44 -2.60
CA TYR A 219 -20.22 -8.08 -1.22
C TYR A 219 -19.83 -6.61 -1.11
N ASP A 220 -20.19 -5.96 0.00
CA ASP A 220 -19.67 -4.63 0.29
C ASP A 220 -18.15 -4.65 0.55
N ILE A 221 -17.46 -3.73 -0.09
CA ILE A 221 -16.03 -3.47 0.07
C ILE A 221 -15.77 -2.04 0.54
N ASN A 222 -16.62 -1.09 0.18
CA ASN A 222 -16.34 0.32 0.42
C ASN A 222 -16.53 0.69 1.88
N GLY A 223 -17.58 0.18 2.53
CA GLY A 223 -17.82 0.41 3.96
C GLY A 223 -16.63 -0.04 4.80
N TYR A 224 -16.14 -1.25 4.56
CA TYR A 224 -14.96 -1.81 5.20
C TYR A 224 -13.68 -1.01 4.91
N LEU A 225 -13.50 -0.58 3.65
CA LEU A 225 -12.32 0.20 3.26
C LEU A 225 -12.26 1.57 3.94
N ILE A 226 -13.37 2.32 3.89
CA ILE A 226 -13.44 3.67 4.44
C ILE A 226 -13.25 3.61 5.96
N THR A 227 -13.98 2.72 6.64
CA THR A 227 -13.87 2.59 8.10
C THR A 227 -12.48 2.14 8.54
N SER A 228 -11.85 1.19 7.83
CA SER A 228 -10.50 0.75 8.15
C SER A 228 -9.47 1.88 8.00
N LEU A 229 -9.55 2.68 6.93
CA LEU A 229 -8.65 3.81 6.74
C LEU A 229 -8.82 4.85 7.86
N LEU A 230 -10.06 5.21 8.21
CA LEU A 230 -10.34 6.18 9.27
C LEU A 230 -9.84 5.68 10.64
N LYS A 231 -9.93 4.38 10.93
CA LYS A 231 -9.33 3.78 12.14
C LYS A 231 -7.81 3.96 12.19
N THR A 232 -7.09 3.87 11.07
CA THR A 232 -5.63 4.13 11.06
C THR A 232 -5.26 5.58 11.41
N LEU A 233 -6.22 6.50 11.24
CA LEU A 233 -6.08 7.91 11.59
C LEU A 233 -6.57 8.20 13.03
N ASN A 234 -6.84 7.16 13.84
CA ASN A 234 -7.33 7.26 15.20
C ASN A 234 -8.67 8.01 15.33
N ILE A 235 -9.54 7.85 14.34
CA ILE A 235 -10.88 8.47 14.29
C ILE A 235 -11.94 7.55 14.90
N ASP A 236 -12.92 8.13 15.59
CA ASP A 236 -14.10 7.42 16.09
C ASP A 236 -15.07 7.17 14.92
N VAL A 237 -14.99 5.98 14.33
CA VAL A 237 -15.76 5.62 13.14
C VAL A 237 -16.63 4.38 13.38
N THR A 238 -17.91 4.50 13.03
CA THR A 238 -18.90 3.43 13.06
C THR A 238 -19.28 3.02 11.64
N PHE A 239 -19.30 1.72 11.35
CA PHE A 239 -19.93 1.20 10.14
C PHE A 239 -21.38 0.85 10.45
N TYR A 240 -22.33 1.51 9.81
CA TYR A 240 -23.76 1.24 9.99
C TYR A 240 -24.19 -0.07 9.33
N GLY A 241 -23.56 -0.43 8.22
CA GLY A 241 -23.95 -1.55 7.36
C GLY A 241 -24.50 -1.08 6.01
N ILE A 242 -25.28 -1.96 5.37
CA ILE A 242 -25.82 -1.77 4.03
C ILE A 242 -27.26 -1.28 4.10
N VAL A 243 -27.57 -0.21 3.37
CA VAL A 243 -28.92 0.34 3.21
C VAL A 243 -29.32 0.22 1.74
N LYS A 244 -30.56 -0.22 1.47
CA LYS A 244 -31.10 -0.30 0.11
C LYS A 244 -31.24 1.10 -0.50
N ASP A 245 -31.27 1.19 -1.82
CA ASP A 245 -31.49 2.47 -2.53
C ASP A 245 -32.97 2.89 -2.45
N ASP A 246 -33.43 3.18 -1.23
CA ASP A 246 -34.76 3.67 -0.90
C ASP A 246 -34.62 5.03 -0.21
N GLU A 247 -35.25 6.06 -0.80
CA GLU A 247 -35.10 7.44 -0.35
C GLU A 247 -35.66 7.68 1.05
N GLU A 248 -36.84 7.15 1.37
CA GLU A 248 -37.46 7.39 2.67
C GLU A 248 -36.74 6.62 3.78
N LEU A 249 -36.29 5.40 3.49
CA LEU A 249 -35.48 4.62 4.41
C LEU A 249 -34.15 5.32 4.71
N LEU A 250 -33.42 5.76 3.67
CA LEU A 250 -32.14 6.45 3.84
C LEU A 250 -32.32 7.79 4.56
N TYR A 251 -33.38 8.55 4.22
CA TYR A 251 -33.71 9.80 4.90
C TYR A 251 -33.97 9.58 6.39
N LYS A 252 -34.80 8.58 6.74
CA LYS A 252 -35.10 8.24 8.14
C LYS A 252 -33.84 7.93 8.92
N ILE A 253 -33.02 7.00 8.40
CA ILE A 253 -31.77 6.57 9.05
C ILE A 253 -30.83 7.76 9.24
N LEU A 254 -30.56 8.52 8.17
CA LEU A 254 -29.65 9.66 8.26
C LEU A 254 -30.18 10.74 9.22
N SER A 255 -31.48 11.03 9.21
CA SER A 255 -32.09 12.01 10.10
C SER A 255 -31.96 11.63 11.58
N GLU A 256 -32.12 10.34 11.91
CA GLU A 256 -31.96 9.85 13.29
C GLU A 256 -30.49 9.94 13.75
N GLN A 257 -29.55 9.64 12.86
CA GLN A 257 -28.12 9.59 13.18
C GLN A 257 -27.42 10.96 13.20
N LEU A 258 -27.97 11.98 12.53
CA LEU A 258 -27.39 13.32 12.43
C LEU A 258 -27.05 13.98 13.79
N SER A 259 -27.75 13.61 14.86
CA SER A 259 -27.48 14.14 16.21
C SER A 259 -26.23 13.55 16.86
N SER A 260 -25.85 12.34 16.48
CA SER A 260 -24.82 11.52 17.15
C SER A 260 -23.46 11.58 16.46
N TYR A 261 -23.41 12.04 15.21
CA TYR A 261 -22.21 12.04 14.37
C TYR A 261 -21.89 13.43 13.83
N ASP A 262 -20.60 13.72 13.66
CA ASP A 262 -20.10 14.97 13.09
C ASP A 262 -20.03 14.92 11.57
N ILE A 263 -19.74 13.71 11.05
CA ILE A 263 -19.65 13.43 9.62
C ILE A 263 -20.42 12.14 9.32
N ILE A 264 -21.25 12.17 8.28
CA ILE A 264 -21.84 10.96 7.71
C ILE A 264 -21.34 10.78 6.28
N VAL A 265 -20.79 9.60 6.01
CA VAL A 265 -20.25 9.19 4.71
C VAL A 265 -21.12 8.09 4.15
N THR A 266 -21.61 8.26 2.93
CA THR A 266 -22.27 7.22 2.15
C THR A 266 -21.36 6.76 1.02
N SER A 267 -21.39 5.48 0.67
CA SER A 267 -20.68 4.95 -0.50
C SER A 267 -21.59 4.08 -1.35
N GLY A 268 -21.68 4.41 -2.63
CA GLY A 268 -22.71 3.84 -3.51
C GLY A 268 -23.88 4.79 -3.67
N GLY A 269 -24.88 4.40 -4.45
CA GLY A 269 -26.09 5.21 -4.66
C GLY A 269 -25.86 6.62 -5.22
N THR A 270 -24.66 6.91 -5.76
CA THR A 270 -24.23 8.21 -6.33
C THR A 270 -24.05 8.13 -7.85
N SER A 271 -24.83 8.94 -8.56
CA SER A 271 -25.03 9.00 -10.00
C SER A 271 -25.07 10.45 -10.46
N ALA A 272 -25.06 10.63 -11.77
CA ALA A 272 -24.89 11.92 -12.42
C ALA A 272 -26.19 12.74 -12.53
N GLY A 273 -27.20 12.58 -11.67
CA GLY A 273 -28.46 13.27 -11.93
C GLY A 273 -29.35 13.44 -10.71
N GLU A 274 -30.34 14.32 -10.85
CA GLU A 274 -31.34 14.67 -9.83
C GLU A 274 -32.18 13.46 -9.35
N LYS A 275 -32.15 12.35 -10.10
CA LYS A 275 -32.77 11.07 -9.74
C LYS A 275 -31.90 10.19 -8.82
N ASP A 276 -30.77 10.72 -8.37
CA ASP A 276 -29.93 10.10 -7.38
C ASP A 276 -30.54 10.12 -5.97
N VAL A 277 -30.57 8.97 -5.29
CA VAL A 277 -31.20 8.85 -3.96
C VAL A 277 -30.41 9.64 -2.92
N VAL A 278 -29.08 9.54 -2.91
CA VAL A 278 -28.22 10.24 -1.96
C VAL A 278 -28.34 11.76 -2.13
N TYR A 279 -28.34 12.25 -3.38
CA TYR A 279 -28.55 13.68 -3.69
C TYR A 279 -29.85 14.20 -3.08
N ARG A 280 -30.98 13.53 -3.34
CA ARG A 280 -32.30 13.99 -2.87
C ARG A 280 -32.39 13.97 -1.35
N VAL A 281 -31.87 12.91 -0.71
CA VAL A 281 -31.85 12.81 0.75
C VAL A 281 -30.98 13.91 1.36
N PHE A 282 -29.78 14.15 0.84
CA PHE A 282 -28.89 15.21 1.34
C PHE A 282 -29.51 16.60 1.16
N ASN A 283 -30.19 16.85 0.03
CA ASN A 283 -30.89 18.10 -0.22
C ASN A 283 -32.11 18.30 0.71
N ARG A 284 -32.75 17.23 1.19
CA ARG A 284 -33.80 17.30 2.22
C ARG A 284 -33.24 17.58 3.62
N LEU A 285 -32.08 17.00 3.93
CA LEU A 285 -31.42 17.12 5.23
C LEU A 285 -30.67 18.44 5.41
N GLY A 286 -30.33 19.13 4.32
CA GLY A 286 -29.69 20.44 4.37
C GLY A 286 -29.32 21.01 3.00
N LYS A 287 -28.16 21.65 2.93
CA LYS A 287 -27.69 22.41 1.77
C LYS A 287 -26.60 21.64 1.03
N ILE A 288 -26.80 21.39 -0.26
CA ILE A 288 -25.73 20.86 -1.13
C ILE A 288 -24.66 21.95 -1.33
N ILE A 289 -23.42 21.63 -0.99
CA ILE A 289 -22.25 22.49 -1.19
C ILE A 289 -21.56 22.14 -2.53
N VAL A 290 -21.41 20.85 -2.79
CA VAL A 290 -20.74 20.31 -3.98
C VAL A 290 -21.63 19.24 -4.59
N HIS A 291 -21.87 19.33 -5.90
CA HIS A 291 -22.52 18.30 -6.69
C HIS A 291 -21.66 17.96 -7.90
N GLY A 292 -20.66 17.12 -7.64
CA GLY A 292 -19.74 16.60 -8.62
C GLY A 292 -18.39 17.33 -8.66
N LEU A 293 -17.35 16.52 -8.88
CA LEU A 293 -15.96 16.97 -8.90
C LEU A 293 -15.38 16.91 -10.32
N LYS A 294 -14.44 17.83 -10.63
CA LYS A 294 -13.63 17.85 -11.86
C LYS A 294 -12.54 16.77 -11.82
N VAL A 295 -12.94 15.51 -11.62
CA VAL A 295 -12.02 14.39 -11.44
C VAL A 295 -12.42 13.18 -12.26
N LYS A 296 -11.45 12.30 -12.54
CA LYS A 296 -11.68 10.97 -13.11
C LYS A 296 -10.74 9.95 -12.44
N PRO A 297 -11.25 8.85 -11.87
CA PRO A 297 -12.67 8.52 -11.70
C PRO A 297 -13.33 9.25 -10.52
N GLY A 298 -14.64 9.04 -10.34
CA GLY A 298 -15.40 9.57 -9.19
C GLY A 298 -16.05 10.94 -9.38
N LYS A 299 -16.45 11.29 -10.61
CA LYS A 299 -17.17 12.54 -10.89
C LYS A 299 -18.38 12.82 -9.96
N PRO A 300 -19.28 11.88 -9.61
CA PRO A 300 -20.56 12.21 -8.96
C PRO A 300 -20.47 12.39 -7.43
N THR A 301 -19.31 12.75 -6.86
CA THR A 301 -19.19 13.00 -5.42
C THR A 301 -20.06 14.18 -4.97
N ILE A 302 -20.81 13.99 -3.89
CA ILE A 302 -21.72 14.99 -3.32
C ILE A 302 -21.22 15.38 -1.94
N ILE A 303 -21.23 16.68 -1.64
CA ILE A 303 -20.92 17.18 -0.30
C ILE A 303 -22.03 18.14 0.10
N ALA A 304 -22.59 17.94 1.28
CA ALA A 304 -23.66 18.75 1.81
C ALA A 304 -23.44 19.06 3.29
N LEU A 305 -24.10 20.11 3.75
CA LEU A 305 -24.18 20.48 5.15
C LEU A 305 -25.60 20.27 5.62
N SER A 306 -25.79 19.47 6.65
CA SER A 306 -27.10 19.34 7.29
C SER A 306 -27.55 20.65 7.92
N LYS A 307 -28.86 20.77 8.19
CA LYS A 307 -29.44 21.94 8.90
C LYS A 307 -28.76 22.26 10.24
N ASN A 308 -28.16 21.26 10.89
CA ASN A 308 -27.48 21.40 12.18
C ASN A 308 -25.96 21.53 12.04
N GLY A 309 -25.44 21.78 10.84
CA GLY A 309 -24.00 22.00 10.62
C GLY A 309 -23.14 20.74 10.57
N LYS A 310 -23.73 19.53 10.46
CA LYS A 310 -23.00 18.26 10.27
C LYS A 310 -22.69 18.00 8.81
N LEU A 311 -21.50 17.45 8.53
CA LEU A 311 -21.02 17.23 7.17
C LEU A 311 -21.56 15.91 6.60
N LEU A 312 -22.10 15.97 5.39
CA LEU A 312 -22.63 14.82 4.66
C LEU A 312 -21.81 14.63 3.39
N ILE A 313 -21.24 13.44 3.18
CA ILE A 313 -20.38 13.14 2.02
C ILE A 313 -20.90 11.89 1.31
N GLY A 314 -21.23 12.01 0.03
CA GLY A 314 -21.60 10.91 -0.85
C GLY A 314 -20.45 10.55 -1.76
N LEU A 315 -19.82 9.40 -1.49
CA LEU A 315 -18.70 8.88 -2.26
C LEU A 315 -19.18 7.95 -3.40
N PRO A 316 -18.38 7.84 -4.49
CA PRO A 316 -18.68 6.92 -5.59
C PRO A 316 -18.80 5.47 -5.15
N GLY A 317 -19.69 4.69 -5.79
CA GLY A 317 -19.87 3.26 -5.50
C GLY A 317 -18.74 2.35 -6.02
N PHE A 318 -17.97 2.77 -7.01
CA PHE A 318 -16.87 1.95 -7.53
C PHE A 318 -15.65 1.95 -6.59
N PRO A 319 -15.07 0.78 -6.24
CA PRO A 319 -14.07 0.67 -5.19
C PRO A 319 -12.84 1.55 -5.35
N LEU A 320 -12.27 1.60 -6.56
CA LEU A 320 -11.09 2.43 -6.81
C LEU A 320 -11.41 3.93 -6.71
N SER A 321 -12.63 4.31 -7.10
CA SER A 321 -13.10 5.70 -7.03
C SER A 321 -13.33 6.10 -5.57
N SER A 322 -14.00 5.23 -4.81
CA SER A 322 -14.23 5.39 -3.37
C SER A 322 -12.90 5.51 -2.61
N LEU A 323 -11.95 4.60 -2.84
CA LEU A 323 -10.61 4.66 -2.24
C LEU A 323 -9.90 5.99 -2.55
N THR A 324 -9.87 6.38 -3.81
CA THR A 324 -9.21 7.62 -4.25
C THR A 324 -9.80 8.84 -3.55
N HIS A 325 -11.12 8.93 -3.46
CA HIS A 325 -11.80 10.07 -2.83
C HIS A 325 -11.69 10.03 -1.31
N THR A 326 -11.64 8.83 -0.73
CA THR A 326 -11.37 8.67 0.69
C THR A 326 -9.98 9.21 1.05
N LEU A 327 -8.96 8.90 0.23
CA LEU A 327 -7.59 9.36 0.44
C LEU A 327 -7.36 10.84 0.10
N LEU A 328 -7.90 11.31 -1.02
CA LEU A 328 -7.58 12.65 -1.55
C LEU A 328 -8.58 13.73 -1.16
N LEU A 329 -9.75 13.37 -0.61
CA LEU A 329 -10.76 14.33 -0.14
C LEU A 329 -11.09 14.08 1.35
N LEU A 330 -11.65 12.92 1.70
CA LEU A 330 -12.13 12.67 3.07
C LEU A 330 -11.00 12.77 4.10
N ARG A 331 -9.86 12.13 3.83
CA ARG A 331 -8.69 12.19 4.71
C ARG A 331 -8.19 13.63 4.91
N ARG A 332 -8.15 14.45 3.86
CA ARG A 332 -7.75 15.88 3.97
C ARG A 332 -8.74 16.69 4.81
N ILE A 333 -10.04 16.37 4.75
CA ILE A 333 -11.06 16.97 5.61
C ILE A 333 -10.79 16.58 7.07
N ILE A 334 -10.59 15.28 7.33
CA ILE A 334 -10.25 14.76 8.66
C ILE A 334 -9.01 15.43 9.22
N GLU A 335 -7.91 15.47 8.45
CA GLU A 335 -6.65 16.07 8.89
C GLU A 335 -6.83 17.53 9.32
N LYS A 336 -7.59 18.32 8.56
CA LYS A 336 -7.90 19.72 8.89
C LYS A 336 -8.74 19.89 10.16
N ILE A 337 -9.73 19.02 10.40
CA ILE A 337 -10.62 19.14 11.58
C ILE A 337 -10.01 18.53 12.85
N THR A 338 -9.02 17.65 12.72
CA THR A 338 -8.31 17.05 13.86
C THR A 338 -6.96 17.72 14.15
N GLY A 339 -6.55 18.72 13.36
CA GLY A 339 -5.24 19.35 13.49
C GLY A 339 -4.06 18.42 13.22
N ILE A 340 -4.29 17.33 12.48
CA ILE A 340 -3.20 16.42 12.06
C ILE A 340 -2.38 17.18 11.02
N GLU A 341 -1.09 17.39 11.30
CA GLU A 341 -0.19 17.91 10.28
C GLU A 341 -0.11 16.97 9.09
N ASN A 342 -0.20 17.54 7.90
CA ASN A 342 -0.22 16.80 6.65
C ASN A 342 1.18 16.23 6.38
N SER A 343 1.45 15.01 6.86
CA SER A 343 2.60 14.24 6.40
C SER A 343 2.40 13.96 4.92
N SER A 344 3.12 14.68 4.06
CA SER A 344 2.93 14.57 2.61
C SER A 344 3.37 13.18 2.14
N ASN A 345 2.42 12.28 1.96
CA ASN A 345 2.63 11.00 1.29
C ASN A 345 2.78 11.16 -0.24
N ILE A 346 3.26 12.33 -0.70
CA ILE A 346 3.38 12.65 -2.12
C ILE A 346 4.84 12.56 -2.52
N ILE A 347 5.11 11.72 -3.52
CA ILE A 347 6.42 11.65 -4.17
C ILE A 347 6.34 12.16 -5.61
N LYS A 348 7.48 12.55 -6.15
CA LYS A 348 7.64 12.83 -7.58
C LYS A 348 8.16 11.57 -8.27
N ALA A 349 7.54 11.18 -9.38
CA ALA A 349 7.92 10.01 -10.15
C ALA A 349 7.74 10.25 -11.66
N PHE A 350 8.56 9.59 -12.47
CA PHE A 350 8.46 9.62 -13.93
C PHE A 350 7.36 8.67 -14.41
N ILE A 351 6.36 9.18 -15.13
CA ILE A 351 5.29 8.33 -15.65
C ILE A 351 5.76 7.51 -16.86
N THR A 352 5.46 6.21 -16.88
CA THR A 352 6.06 5.28 -17.85
C THR A 352 5.25 5.07 -19.13
N SER A 353 4.21 5.86 -19.35
CA SER A 353 3.33 5.69 -20.51
C SER A 353 2.81 7.01 -21.01
N LYS A 354 2.78 7.16 -22.33
CA LYS A 354 2.09 8.24 -23.01
C LYS A 354 0.60 7.96 -23.10
N PHE A 355 -0.24 8.92 -22.71
CA PHE A 355 -1.69 8.84 -22.92
C PHE A 355 -2.32 10.22 -23.07
N ARG A 356 -3.46 10.25 -23.76
CA ARG A 356 -4.30 11.44 -23.90
C ARG A 356 -5.40 11.44 -22.87
N LYS A 357 -5.75 12.62 -22.37
CA LYS A 357 -6.91 12.83 -21.51
C LYS A 357 -7.70 14.06 -21.90
N ASP A 358 -8.96 14.09 -21.49
CA ASP A 358 -9.80 15.26 -21.62
C ASP A 358 -9.31 16.39 -20.68
N ILE A 359 -9.25 17.61 -21.20
CA ILE A 359 -8.97 18.82 -20.42
C ILE A 359 -10.13 19.09 -19.45
N GLY A 360 -9.83 19.74 -18.32
CA GLY A 360 -10.82 20.20 -17.34
C GLY A 360 -11.19 19.15 -16.29
N ARG A 361 -10.44 18.05 -16.22
CA ARG A 361 -10.54 17.07 -15.13
C ARG A 361 -9.16 16.58 -14.71
N THR A 362 -8.94 16.54 -13.40
CA THR A 362 -7.79 15.87 -12.80
C THR A 362 -7.99 14.35 -12.92
N TRP A 363 -7.00 13.64 -13.45
CA TRP A 363 -7.05 12.18 -13.48
C TRP A 363 -6.27 11.58 -12.32
N PHE A 364 -6.91 10.63 -11.64
CA PHE A 364 -6.29 9.81 -10.61
C PHE A 364 -5.98 8.45 -11.21
N VAL A 365 -4.70 8.22 -11.47
CA VAL A 365 -4.22 7.06 -12.20
C VAL A 365 -3.57 6.11 -11.18
N PRO A 366 -4.11 4.92 -10.94
CA PRO A 366 -3.49 3.96 -10.03
C PRO A 366 -2.16 3.51 -10.61
N THR A 367 -1.12 3.55 -9.78
CA THR A 367 0.25 3.29 -10.21
C THR A 367 0.96 2.35 -9.27
N VAL A 368 1.88 1.59 -9.85
CA VAL A 368 2.91 0.83 -9.14
C VAL A 368 4.20 1.62 -9.21
N ILE A 369 4.92 1.68 -8.09
CA ILE A 369 6.16 2.44 -8.00
C ILE A 369 7.35 1.53 -8.23
N SER A 370 8.10 1.82 -9.28
CA SER A 370 9.38 1.17 -9.58
C SER A 370 10.54 2.08 -9.20
N LYS A 371 11.62 1.50 -8.66
CA LYS A 371 12.86 2.20 -8.40
C LYS A 371 14.01 1.51 -9.14
N ILE A 372 14.56 2.17 -10.15
CA ILE A 372 15.65 1.62 -10.97
C ILE A 372 16.78 2.65 -10.97
N ASN A 373 17.99 2.24 -10.55
CA ASN A 373 19.18 3.11 -10.51
C ASN A 373 18.98 4.46 -9.79
N GLY A 374 18.20 4.46 -8.69
CA GLY A 374 17.89 5.68 -7.93
C GLY A 374 16.71 6.51 -8.46
N GLU A 375 16.29 6.30 -9.70
CA GLU A 375 15.13 6.96 -10.29
C GLU A 375 13.84 6.25 -9.89
N ILE A 376 12.75 7.03 -9.77
CA ILE A 376 11.44 6.54 -9.37
C ILE A 376 10.48 6.68 -10.55
N TYR A 377 9.86 5.57 -10.93
CA TYR A 377 8.90 5.49 -12.01
C TYR A 377 7.51 5.14 -11.49
N ALA A 378 6.50 5.79 -12.03
CA ALA A 378 5.10 5.50 -11.78
C ALA A 378 4.52 4.75 -12.98
N ILE A 379 4.26 3.46 -12.82
CA ILE A 379 3.74 2.59 -13.88
C ILE A 379 2.21 2.54 -13.80
N PRO A 380 1.46 3.12 -14.76
CA PRO A 380 0.01 3.12 -14.72
C PRO A 380 -0.59 1.73 -14.88
N LEU A 381 -1.54 1.40 -14.00
CA LEU A 381 -2.33 0.18 -14.13
C LEU A 381 -3.58 0.46 -14.99
N THR A 382 -3.67 -0.21 -16.13
CA THR A 382 -4.80 -0.09 -17.06
C THR A 382 -5.95 -1.00 -16.63
N VAL A 383 -6.83 -0.49 -15.78
CA VAL A 383 -7.95 -1.26 -15.20
C VAL A 383 -9.23 -0.44 -15.06
N SER A 384 -10.37 -1.14 -14.98
CA SER A 384 -11.66 -0.51 -14.75
C SER A 384 -11.78 -0.02 -13.29
N SER A 385 -12.58 1.01 -13.04
CA SER A 385 -12.85 1.53 -11.69
C SER A 385 -13.47 0.50 -10.73
N GLY A 386 -14.08 -0.57 -11.26
CA GLY A 386 -14.64 -1.68 -10.49
C GLY A 386 -13.63 -2.79 -10.11
N SER A 387 -12.37 -2.69 -10.54
CA SER A 387 -11.40 -3.79 -10.36
C SER A 387 -10.81 -3.83 -8.93
N ILE A 388 -11.22 -4.83 -8.15
CA ILE A 388 -10.76 -5.03 -6.75
C ILE A 388 -9.32 -5.53 -6.68
N SER A 389 -8.92 -6.44 -7.58
CA SER A 389 -7.58 -7.07 -7.57
C SER A 389 -6.42 -6.08 -7.71
N VAL A 390 -6.70 -4.89 -8.22
CA VAL A 390 -5.75 -3.79 -8.39
C VAL A 390 -5.40 -3.15 -7.07
N MET A 391 -6.34 -3.08 -6.12
CA MET A 391 -6.13 -2.46 -4.81
C MET A 391 -5.06 -3.20 -3.99
N MET A 392 -4.87 -4.51 -4.24
CA MET A 392 -3.78 -5.27 -3.63
C MET A 392 -2.41 -4.86 -4.17
N LYS A 393 -2.35 -4.35 -5.39
CA LYS A 393 -1.13 -4.12 -6.19
C LYS A 393 -0.71 -2.65 -6.29
N VAL A 394 -1.64 -1.72 -6.10
CA VAL A 394 -1.37 -0.28 -6.21
C VAL A 394 -0.51 0.18 -5.04
N ASP A 395 0.58 0.88 -5.37
CA ASP A 395 1.44 1.55 -4.40
C ASP A 395 1.01 3.01 -4.20
N GLY A 396 0.52 3.65 -5.28
CA GLY A 396 0.11 5.05 -5.25
C GLY A 396 -0.91 5.45 -6.32
N ILE A 397 -1.35 6.69 -6.24
CA ILE A 397 -2.28 7.33 -7.19
C ILE A 397 -1.54 8.51 -7.80
N ALA A 398 -1.17 8.40 -9.08
CA ALA A 398 -0.64 9.54 -9.83
C ALA A 398 -1.75 10.56 -10.09
N ILE A 399 -1.45 11.82 -9.76
CA ILE A 399 -2.36 12.96 -9.88
C ILE A 399 -1.99 13.73 -11.15
N ILE A 400 -2.79 13.60 -12.19
CA ILE A 400 -2.58 14.28 -13.47
C ILE A 400 -3.45 15.54 -13.53
N PRO A 401 -2.86 16.76 -13.59
CA PRO A 401 -3.60 18.01 -13.51
C PRO A 401 -4.66 18.21 -14.59
N GLU A 402 -5.68 19.02 -14.28
CA GLU A 402 -6.82 19.26 -15.19
C GLU A 402 -6.45 19.99 -16.49
N ASN A 403 -5.37 20.79 -16.47
CA ASN A 403 -4.88 21.58 -17.61
C ASN A 403 -3.97 20.81 -18.58
N VAL A 404 -3.79 19.50 -18.39
CA VAL A 404 -2.97 18.63 -19.27
C VAL A 404 -3.88 17.82 -20.20
N ASP A 405 -3.60 17.79 -21.50
CA ASP A 405 -4.35 16.99 -22.49
C ASP A 405 -3.55 15.79 -23.02
N VAL A 406 -2.22 15.94 -23.07
CA VAL A 406 -1.26 14.87 -23.39
C VAL A 406 -0.28 14.74 -22.23
N VAL A 407 -0.20 13.52 -21.68
CA VAL A 407 0.88 13.16 -20.77
C VAL A 407 1.91 12.40 -21.58
N ASP A 408 3.10 12.95 -21.74
CA ASP A 408 4.21 12.27 -22.37
C ASP A 408 4.92 11.35 -21.37
N GLU A 409 5.40 10.22 -21.88
CA GLU A 409 6.27 9.32 -21.11
C GLU A 409 7.52 10.05 -20.62
N GLY A 410 7.93 9.80 -19.38
CA GLY A 410 9.02 10.52 -18.73
C GLY A 410 8.61 11.87 -18.10
N THR A 411 7.33 12.26 -18.17
CA THR A 411 6.86 13.44 -17.42
C THR A 411 6.89 13.17 -15.91
N ILE A 412 7.38 14.12 -15.13
CA ILE A 412 7.33 14.04 -13.66
C ILE A 412 5.91 14.34 -13.19
N VAL A 413 5.33 13.42 -12.42
CA VAL A 413 4.00 13.54 -11.82
C VAL A 413 4.07 13.41 -10.31
N ASN A 414 3.11 14.04 -9.63
CA ASN A 414 2.90 13.82 -8.20
C ASN A 414 2.16 12.49 -8.00
N VAL A 415 2.66 11.64 -7.12
CA VAL A 415 2.03 10.37 -6.76
C VAL A 415 1.72 10.36 -5.28
N TYR A 416 0.44 10.24 -4.94
CA TYR A 416 0.00 10.02 -3.58
C TYR A 416 0.18 8.54 -3.21
N LEU A 417 1.04 8.24 -2.26
CA LEU A 417 1.32 6.89 -1.78
C LEU A 417 0.22 6.40 -0.85
N ILE A 418 -0.30 5.20 -1.15
CA ILE A 418 -1.29 4.51 -0.32
C ILE A 418 -0.59 3.64 0.74
N ARG A 419 0.65 3.25 0.47
CA ARG A 419 1.50 2.43 1.33
C ARG A 419 2.97 2.80 1.11
N GLU A 420 3.84 2.40 2.03
CA GLU A 420 5.29 2.49 1.80
C GLU A 420 5.70 1.60 0.61
N TYR A 421 6.59 2.12 -0.24
CA TYR A 421 7.08 1.44 -1.43
C TYR A 421 8.51 0.88 -1.21
N ASN A 422 8.69 0.02 -0.20
CA ASN A 422 9.99 -0.55 0.15
C ASN A 422 10.32 -1.84 -0.62
N ARG A 423 9.79 -2.00 -1.84
CA ARG A 423 10.02 -3.21 -2.65
C ARG A 423 11.38 -3.11 -3.33
N GLU A 424 12.16 -4.18 -3.22
CA GLU A 424 13.50 -4.30 -3.82
C GLU A 424 13.46 -4.54 -5.33
N GLY A 425 12.37 -5.14 -5.84
CA GLY A 425 12.22 -5.40 -7.27
C GLY A 425 10.79 -5.52 -7.77
N ILE A 426 10.63 -5.42 -9.09
CA ILE A 426 9.35 -5.52 -9.80
C ILE A 426 9.43 -6.59 -10.89
N ILE A 427 8.44 -7.47 -10.86
CA ILE A 427 8.21 -8.52 -11.83
C ILE A 427 6.91 -8.19 -12.59
N MET A 428 7.01 -7.84 -13.86
CA MET A 428 5.86 -7.48 -14.68
C MET A 428 5.91 -8.15 -16.05
N GLY A 429 4.93 -8.99 -16.34
CA GLY A 429 4.89 -9.72 -17.60
C GLY A 429 3.77 -10.75 -17.67
N SER A 430 4.06 -11.92 -18.21
CA SER A 430 3.06 -12.98 -18.34
C SER A 430 2.59 -13.55 -17.01
N HIS A 431 1.35 -14.04 -17.00
CA HIS A 431 0.80 -14.78 -15.87
C HIS A 431 1.34 -16.21 -15.84
N ASP A 432 1.75 -16.68 -14.66
CA ASP A 432 1.89 -18.11 -14.39
C ASP A 432 1.60 -18.45 -12.92
N ILE A 433 0.98 -19.61 -12.71
CA ILE A 433 0.59 -20.10 -11.39
C ILE A 433 1.82 -20.53 -10.60
N VAL A 434 2.74 -21.26 -11.24
CA VAL A 434 3.99 -21.70 -10.61
C VAL A 434 4.87 -20.50 -10.27
N LEU A 435 4.95 -19.47 -11.11
CA LEU A 435 5.69 -18.25 -10.75
C LEU A 435 5.23 -17.63 -9.42
N SER A 436 3.92 -17.57 -9.18
CA SER A 436 3.38 -17.03 -7.92
C SER A 436 3.83 -17.86 -6.70
N GLU A 437 3.81 -19.19 -6.86
CA GLU A 437 4.28 -20.15 -5.85
C GLU A 437 5.79 -20.06 -5.62
N LEU A 438 6.57 -19.86 -6.69
CA LEU A 438 8.01 -19.67 -6.60
C LEU A 438 8.36 -18.41 -5.82
N ILE A 439 7.71 -17.27 -6.13
CA ILE A 439 7.91 -16.01 -5.39
C ILE A 439 7.61 -16.19 -3.90
N HIS A 440 6.58 -16.98 -3.56
CA HIS A 440 6.27 -17.30 -2.17
C HIS A 440 7.35 -18.19 -1.53
N ALA A 441 7.71 -19.30 -2.19
CA ALA A 441 8.67 -20.28 -1.68
C ALA A 441 10.10 -19.74 -1.55
N MET A 442 10.46 -18.75 -2.37
CA MET A 442 11.72 -17.99 -2.32
C MET A 442 11.70 -16.90 -1.24
N ASN A 443 10.60 -16.73 -0.50
CA ASN A 443 10.37 -15.65 0.45
C ASN A 443 10.50 -14.24 -0.16
N LEU A 444 10.20 -14.12 -1.47
CA LEU A 444 10.29 -12.85 -2.19
C LEU A 444 8.97 -12.06 -2.18
N HIS A 445 7.85 -12.65 -1.77
CA HIS A 445 6.53 -11.99 -1.74
C HIS A 445 6.46 -10.67 -0.94
N LYS A 446 7.38 -10.45 0.01
CA LYS A 446 7.55 -9.17 0.73
C LYS A 446 8.54 -8.21 0.07
N ARG A 447 9.42 -8.70 -0.80
CA ARG A 447 10.52 -7.96 -1.42
C ARG A 447 10.25 -7.56 -2.86
N VAL A 448 9.38 -8.29 -3.57
CA VAL A 448 9.04 -7.99 -4.97
C VAL A 448 7.55 -7.78 -5.19
N THR A 449 7.21 -6.91 -6.15
CA THR A 449 5.85 -6.75 -6.66
C THR A 449 5.69 -7.56 -7.95
N TYR A 450 4.74 -8.50 -7.99
CA TYR A 450 4.41 -9.27 -9.18
C TYR A 450 3.06 -8.88 -9.77
N ILE A 451 3.06 -8.43 -11.04
CA ILE A 451 1.85 -8.02 -11.75
C ILE A 451 1.84 -8.60 -13.15
N SER A 452 0.78 -9.36 -13.46
CA SER A 452 0.57 -9.84 -14.81
C SER A 452 -0.02 -8.75 -15.70
N ILE A 453 0.71 -8.43 -16.77
CA ILE A 453 0.32 -7.48 -17.82
C ILE A 453 0.49 -8.06 -19.24
N GLY A 454 0.94 -9.33 -19.35
CA GLY A 454 1.26 -10.01 -20.60
C GLY A 454 2.73 -9.84 -21.03
N SER A 455 3.22 -10.77 -21.86
CA SER A 455 4.65 -10.82 -22.24
C SER A 455 5.14 -9.58 -22.97
N TYR A 456 4.40 -9.10 -23.99
CA TYR A 456 4.85 -7.96 -24.81
C TYR A 456 4.91 -6.66 -24.02
N LYS A 457 3.92 -6.38 -23.15
CA LYS A 457 3.97 -5.21 -22.28
C LYS A 457 5.12 -5.29 -21.29
N GLY A 458 5.38 -6.47 -20.71
CA GLY A 458 6.55 -6.68 -19.84
C GLY A 458 7.86 -6.38 -20.56
N LEU A 459 8.02 -6.84 -21.80
CA LEU A 459 9.19 -6.54 -22.62
C LEU A 459 9.35 -5.05 -22.92
N GLU A 460 8.27 -4.37 -23.26
CA GLU A 460 8.32 -2.92 -23.52
C GLU A 460 8.82 -2.16 -22.28
N LEU A 461 8.31 -2.52 -21.09
CA LEU A 461 8.74 -1.93 -19.83
C LEU A 461 10.20 -2.25 -19.49
N ILE A 462 10.68 -3.48 -19.72
CA ILE A 462 12.10 -3.82 -19.53
C ILE A 462 12.99 -3.08 -20.52
N LYS A 463 12.60 -3.02 -21.80
CA LYS A 463 13.36 -2.34 -22.85
C LYS A 463 13.61 -0.86 -22.50
N LYS A 464 12.64 -0.25 -21.82
CA LYS A 464 12.69 1.12 -21.32
C LYS A 464 13.36 1.27 -19.95
N GLY A 465 13.73 0.17 -19.30
CA GLY A 465 14.39 0.16 -18.00
C GLY A 465 13.47 0.46 -16.82
N TYR A 466 12.17 0.21 -16.93
CA TYR A 466 11.18 0.57 -15.91
C TYR A 466 10.89 -0.53 -14.89
N ILE A 467 11.25 -1.78 -15.17
CA ILE A 467 11.03 -2.93 -14.29
C ILE A 467 12.27 -3.81 -14.26
N ASP A 468 12.35 -4.71 -13.28
CA ASP A 468 13.52 -5.55 -13.07
C ASP A 468 13.46 -6.86 -13.85
N ILE A 469 12.29 -7.53 -13.84
CA ILE A 469 12.10 -8.84 -14.45
C ILE A 469 10.79 -8.88 -15.26
N ALA A 470 10.86 -9.33 -16.51
CA ALA A 470 9.71 -9.59 -17.35
C ALA A 470 9.61 -11.09 -17.69
N PRO A 471 8.66 -11.82 -17.08
CA PRO A 471 8.39 -13.19 -17.50
C PRO A 471 7.69 -13.23 -18.86
N ILE A 472 8.19 -14.05 -19.78
CA ILE A 472 7.72 -14.11 -21.17
C ILE A 472 7.59 -15.54 -21.71
N HIS A 473 6.73 -15.70 -22.71
CA HIS A 473 6.58 -16.93 -23.49
C HIS A 473 6.16 -16.60 -24.92
N ILE A 474 7.03 -15.90 -25.64
CA ILE A 474 6.75 -15.42 -27.00
C ILE A 474 7.26 -16.46 -28.00
N PHE A 475 6.34 -16.95 -28.83
CA PHE A 475 6.62 -17.88 -29.90
C PHE A 475 7.08 -17.12 -31.15
N ASP A 476 8.22 -17.51 -31.71
CA ASP A 476 8.66 -17.06 -33.03
C ASP A 476 8.35 -18.16 -34.07
N PRO A 477 7.39 -17.91 -35.00
CA PRO A 477 7.00 -18.89 -36.01
C PRO A 477 8.10 -19.19 -37.03
N VAL A 478 9.08 -18.28 -37.23
CA VAL A 478 10.15 -18.47 -38.22
C VAL A 478 11.17 -19.48 -37.73
N SER A 479 11.65 -19.30 -36.50
CA SER A 479 12.61 -20.23 -35.88
C SER A 479 11.96 -21.41 -35.17
N SER A 480 10.63 -21.41 -35.02
CA SER A 480 9.90 -22.35 -34.18
C SER A 480 10.46 -22.45 -32.75
N SER A 481 10.99 -21.33 -32.23
CA SER A 481 11.59 -21.23 -30.91
C SER A 481 10.87 -20.21 -30.04
N TYR A 482 11.16 -20.21 -28.74
CA TYR A 482 10.59 -19.27 -27.79
C TYR A 482 11.65 -18.31 -27.26
N ASN A 483 11.25 -17.05 -27.09
CA ASN A 483 11.92 -15.98 -26.33
C ASN A 483 13.29 -15.49 -26.86
N ILE A 484 14.20 -16.37 -27.29
CA ILE A 484 15.59 -16.01 -27.66
C ILE A 484 15.64 -14.94 -28.74
N ASN A 485 14.86 -15.12 -29.82
CA ASN A 485 14.87 -14.18 -30.94
C ASN A 485 14.25 -12.82 -30.59
N VAL A 486 13.49 -12.74 -29.51
CA VAL A 486 12.94 -11.46 -29.04
C VAL A 486 14.04 -10.55 -28.51
N ILE A 487 15.05 -11.12 -27.86
CA ILE A 487 16.25 -10.37 -27.45
C ILE A 487 17.18 -10.18 -28.65
N LYS A 488 17.48 -11.24 -29.42
CA LYS A 488 18.43 -11.17 -30.54
C LYS A 488 18.01 -10.28 -31.71
N ASN A 489 16.73 -9.95 -31.85
CA ASN A 489 16.26 -9.09 -32.93
C ASN A 489 16.02 -7.64 -32.48
N ASP A 490 16.30 -7.31 -31.21
CA ASP A 490 16.08 -5.97 -30.65
C ASP A 490 17.37 -5.42 -30.04
N GLU A 491 18.00 -4.46 -30.71
CA GLU A 491 19.30 -3.88 -30.31
C GLU A 491 19.29 -3.25 -28.91
N VAL A 492 18.14 -2.75 -28.44
CA VAL A 492 18.05 -2.19 -27.08
C VAL A 492 18.01 -3.32 -26.06
N LEU A 493 17.23 -4.37 -26.31
CA LEU A 493 17.14 -5.50 -25.38
C LEU A 493 18.47 -6.26 -25.26
N LYS A 494 19.22 -6.45 -26.34
CA LYS A 494 20.59 -7.01 -26.28
C LYS A 494 21.51 -6.21 -25.36
N ARG A 495 21.37 -4.87 -25.38
CA ARG A 495 22.24 -4.00 -24.59
C ARG A 495 21.79 -3.92 -23.13
N GLU A 496 20.49 -3.82 -22.88
CA GLU A 496 19.95 -3.49 -21.55
C GLU A 496 19.54 -4.72 -20.74
N ALA A 497 19.32 -5.88 -21.34
CA ALA A 497 18.74 -7.04 -20.66
C ALA A 497 19.54 -8.34 -20.89
N ILE A 498 19.23 -9.35 -20.09
CA ILE A 498 19.65 -10.75 -20.28
C ILE A 498 18.42 -11.65 -20.28
N LEU A 499 18.50 -12.79 -20.96
CA LEU A 499 17.47 -13.83 -20.89
C LEU A 499 17.93 -14.93 -19.95
N VAL A 500 17.19 -15.11 -18.86
CA VAL A 500 17.38 -16.20 -17.90
C VAL A 500 16.37 -17.30 -18.20
N LYS A 501 16.86 -18.53 -18.37
CA LYS A 501 16.04 -19.70 -18.63
C LYS A 501 15.11 -19.98 -17.44
N GLY A 502 13.82 -20.12 -17.71
CA GLY A 502 12.86 -20.57 -16.72
C GLY A 502 12.52 -22.04 -16.92
N TYR A 503 11.25 -22.35 -17.15
CA TYR A 503 10.72 -23.71 -17.18
C TYR A 503 9.74 -23.93 -18.33
N GLY A 504 9.46 -25.20 -18.65
CA GLY A 504 8.54 -25.59 -19.71
C GLY A 504 7.12 -25.74 -19.19
N ARG A 505 6.14 -25.30 -19.97
CA ARG A 505 4.70 -25.54 -19.74
C ARG A 505 4.11 -26.27 -20.94
N ARG A 506 3.37 -27.35 -20.72
CA ARG A 506 2.78 -28.14 -21.80
C ARG A 506 1.49 -27.49 -22.29
N LEU A 507 1.45 -27.11 -23.57
CA LEU A 507 0.23 -26.72 -24.26
C LEU A 507 -0.53 -27.97 -24.71
N VAL A 508 -1.85 -27.90 -24.57
CA VAL A 508 -2.75 -29.00 -24.92
C VAL A 508 -3.96 -28.47 -25.69
N LEU A 509 -4.51 -29.31 -26.55
CA LEU A 509 -5.83 -29.14 -27.13
C LEU A 509 -6.83 -29.77 -26.17
N ALA A 510 -7.53 -28.95 -25.38
CA ALA A 510 -8.48 -29.41 -24.37
C ALA A 510 -9.90 -29.48 -24.94
N PHE A 511 -10.67 -30.45 -24.47
CA PHE A 511 -12.08 -30.67 -24.80
C PHE A 511 -12.80 -31.33 -23.62
N ARG A 512 -14.13 -31.39 -23.68
CA ARG A 512 -14.93 -32.00 -22.61
C ARG A 512 -14.59 -33.48 -22.44
N LYS A 513 -14.71 -33.96 -21.20
CA LYS A 513 -14.54 -35.36 -20.84
C LYS A 513 -15.37 -36.26 -21.75
N GLU A 514 -14.83 -37.44 -22.08
CA GLU A 514 -15.43 -38.43 -22.99
C GLU A 514 -15.46 -37.99 -24.46
N ASN A 515 -14.93 -36.81 -24.77
CA ASN A 515 -14.74 -36.28 -26.11
C ASN A 515 -16.01 -36.38 -27.00
N PRO A 516 -17.11 -35.70 -26.63
CA PRO A 516 -18.40 -35.85 -27.31
C PRO A 516 -18.39 -35.43 -28.80
N LYS A 517 -17.40 -34.63 -29.21
CA LYS A 517 -17.20 -34.19 -30.60
C LYS A 517 -16.18 -35.05 -31.38
N ASN A 518 -15.63 -36.07 -30.73
CA ASN A 518 -14.60 -36.94 -31.28
C ASN A 518 -13.42 -36.13 -31.87
N ILE A 519 -12.92 -35.17 -31.10
CA ILE A 519 -11.76 -34.34 -31.41
C ILE A 519 -10.51 -35.23 -31.42
N LYS A 520 -9.81 -35.29 -32.56
CA LYS A 520 -8.60 -36.08 -32.78
C LYS A 520 -7.35 -35.21 -32.96
N GLY A 521 -7.52 -33.93 -33.27
CA GLY A 521 -6.40 -32.99 -33.36
C GLY A 521 -6.82 -31.59 -33.76
N ILE A 522 -5.82 -30.73 -34.01
CA ILE A 522 -6.04 -29.30 -34.31
C ILE A 522 -6.91 -29.09 -35.56
N LYS A 523 -6.83 -30.01 -36.54
CA LYS A 523 -7.64 -29.94 -37.78
C LYS A 523 -9.15 -29.96 -37.50
N ASP A 524 -9.59 -30.59 -36.41
CA ASP A 524 -11.01 -30.65 -36.03
C ASP A 524 -11.58 -29.30 -35.57
N ILE A 525 -10.74 -28.32 -35.26
CA ILE A 525 -11.19 -26.95 -34.91
C ILE A 525 -11.95 -26.30 -36.07
N ALA A 526 -11.64 -26.69 -37.32
CA ALA A 526 -12.27 -26.15 -38.52
C ALA A 526 -13.58 -26.89 -38.92
N ARG A 527 -14.07 -27.82 -38.11
CA ARG A 527 -15.34 -28.49 -38.37
C ARG A 527 -16.52 -27.61 -37.97
N ASP A 528 -17.56 -27.60 -38.80
CA ASP A 528 -18.76 -26.80 -38.59
C ASP A 528 -19.51 -27.16 -37.29
N ASP A 529 -19.40 -28.42 -36.85
CA ASP A 529 -20.04 -28.93 -35.64
C ASP A 529 -19.26 -28.66 -34.34
N VAL A 530 -18.10 -27.98 -34.41
CA VAL A 530 -17.20 -27.74 -33.28
C VAL A 530 -17.11 -26.25 -32.99
N ARG A 531 -17.38 -25.86 -31.74
CA ARG A 531 -17.19 -24.47 -31.29
C ARG A 531 -15.85 -24.28 -30.59
N PHE A 532 -14.99 -23.44 -31.16
CA PHE A 532 -13.68 -23.10 -30.60
C PHE A 532 -13.76 -21.92 -29.62
N VAL A 533 -12.91 -21.94 -28.60
CA VAL A 533 -12.58 -20.77 -27.78
C VAL A 533 -11.10 -20.45 -27.93
N ASN A 534 -10.81 -19.18 -28.23
CA ASN A 534 -9.48 -18.71 -28.58
C ASN A 534 -8.84 -17.90 -27.43
N ARG A 535 -7.50 -17.76 -27.47
CA ARG A 535 -6.77 -16.85 -26.60
C ARG A 535 -6.78 -15.44 -27.19
N ASN A 536 -6.75 -14.44 -26.30
CA ASN A 536 -6.67 -13.04 -26.69
C ASN A 536 -5.48 -12.76 -27.61
N ARG A 537 -5.69 -11.88 -28.60
CA ARG A 537 -4.62 -11.36 -29.46
C ARG A 537 -3.45 -10.81 -28.65
N GLY A 538 -2.26 -10.98 -29.20
CA GLY A 538 -1.00 -10.60 -28.55
C GLY A 538 -0.56 -11.51 -27.41
N SER A 539 -1.20 -12.66 -27.17
CA SER A 539 -0.65 -13.70 -26.29
C SER A 539 0.26 -14.64 -27.08
N GLY A 540 1.32 -15.17 -26.44
CA GLY A 540 2.22 -16.13 -27.08
C GLY A 540 1.50 -17.40 -27.58
N THR A 541 0.52 -17.87 -26.81
CA THR A 541 -0.34 -18.98 -27.22
C THR A 541 -1.19 -18.64 -28.44
N ARG A 542 -1.69 -17.39 -28.56
CA ARG A 542 -2.42 -16.96 -29.77
C ARG A 542 -1.52 -16.99 -31.01
N ALA A 543 -0.28 -16.51 -30.91
CA ALA A 543 0.67 -16.60 -32.02
C ALA A 543 0.94 -18.07 -32.44
N TYR A 544 1.06 -18.98 -31.47
CA TYR A 544 1.20 -20.41 -31.75
C TYR A 544 -0.07 -21.01 -32.40
N ILE A 545 -1.26 -20.65 -31.92
CA ILE A 545 -2.54 -21.07 -32.53
C ILE A 545 -2.61 -20.59 -33.98
N ASP A 546 -2.32 -19.32 -34.22
CA ASP A 546 -2.40 -18.72 -35.56
C ASP A 546 -1.36 -19.36 -36.50
N PHE A 547 -0.16 -19.71 -36.00
CA PHE A 547 0.83 -20.49 -36.75
C PHE A 547 0.30 -21.88 -37.16
N LEU A 548 -0.29 -22.62 -36.22
CA LEU A 548 -0.87 -23.95 -36.49
C LEU A 548 -2.00 -23.86 -37.52
N LEU A 549 -2.88 -22.87 -37.39
CA LEU A 549 -3.98 -22.64 -38.31
C LEU A 549 -3.47 -22.21 -39.69
N ASN A 550 -2.43 -21.38 -39.76
CA ASN A 550 -1.81 -20.99 -41.03
C ASN A 550 -1.22 -22.19 -41.78
N ASN A 551 -0.56 -23.11 -41.07
CA ASN A 551 -0.05 -24.34 -41.69
C ASN A 551 -1.20 -25.22 -42.22
N ILE A 552 -2.31 -25.32 -41.48
CA ILE A 552 -3.51 -26.03 -41.93
C ILE A 552 -4.14 -25.35 -43.16
N ALA A 553 -4.15 -24.00 -43.21
CA ALA A 553 -4.64 -23.26 -44.36
C ALA A 553 -3.82 -23.57 -45.62
N ILE A 554 -2.48 -23.53 -45.49
CA ILE A 554 -1.54 -23.87 -46.57
C ILE A 554 -1.74 -25.32 -47.04
N GLU A 555 -1.83 -26.28 -46.11
CA GLU A 555 -2.08 -27.70 -46.43
C GLU A 555 -3.39 -27.91 -47.20
N ASN A 556 -4.42 -27.10 -46.89
CA ASN A 556 -5.73 -27.17 -47.52
C ASN A 556 -5.87 -26.29 -48.77
N GLY A 557 -4.78 -25.63 -49.23
CA GLY A 557 -4.81 -24.71 -50.37
C GLY A 557 -5.69 -23.48 -50.17
N LYS A 558 -5.95 -23.08 -48.91
CA LYS A 558 -6.74 -21.91 -48.53
C LYS A 558 -5.84 -20.80 -48.00
N SER A 559 -6.27 -19.55 -48.14
CA SER A 559 -5.67 -18.45 -47.40
C SER A 559 -5.99 -18.56 -45.91
N PHE A 560 -5.13 -17.99 -45.06
CA PHE A 560 -5.36 -17.93 -43.62
C PHE A 560 -6.71 -17.27 -43.28
N ASN A 561 -7.06 -16.19 -43.99
CA ASN A 561 -8.31 -15.48 -43.79
C ASN A 561 -9.55 -16.34 -44.11
N GLU A 562 -9.51 -17.12 -45.18
CA GLU A 562 -10.60 -18.04 -45.53
C GLU A 562 -10.78 -19.13 -44.47
N LEU A 563 -9.66 -19.68 -43.93
CA LEU A 563 -9.74 -20.68 -42.88
C LEU A 563 -10.35 -20.10 -41.60
N ILE A 564 -9.84 -18.96 -41.09
CA ILE A 564 -10.32 -18.40 -39.82
C ILE A 564 -11.79 -17.95 -39.89
N GLN A 565 -12.28 -17.56 -41.08
CA GLN A 565 -13.70 -17.25 -41.29
C GLN A 565 -14.59 -18.50 -41.19
N SER A 566 -14.07 -19.68 -41.55
CA SER A 566 -14.80 -20.95 -41.41
C SER A 566 -14.79 -21.51 -39.98
N ILE A 567 -13.89 -21.06 -39.10
CA ILE A 567 -13.80 -21.57 -37.73
C ILE A 567 -14.87 -20.91 -36.85
N ASN A 568 -15.85 -21.71 -36.43
CA ASN A 568 -16.84 -21.30 -35.45
C ASN A 568 -16.17 -20.98 -34.10
N GLY A 569 -16.20 -19.71 -33.70
CA GLY A 569 -15.60 -19.25 -32.43
C GLY A 569 -14.15 -18.78 -32.52
N TYR A 570 -13.58 -18.58 -33.71
CA TYR A 570 -12.24 -17.99 -33.85
C TYR A 570 -12.08 -16.64 -33.12
N ASN A 571 -13.12 -15.79 -33.20
CA ASN A 571 -13.19 -14.48 -32.53
C ASN A 571 -13.72 -14.57 -31.08
N TYR A 572 -14.02 -15.77 -30.57
CA TYR A 572 -14.39 -15.96 -29.17
C TYR A 572 -13.13 -15.97 -28.31
N GLU A 573 -12.67 -14.78 -27.91
CA GLU A 573 -11.41 -14.61 -27.21
C GLU A 573 -11.57 -14.55 -25.68
N VAL A 574 -10.68 -15.22 -24.96
CA VAL A 574 -10.56 -15.13 -23.50
C VAL A 574 -9.13 -14.82 -23.07
N SER A 575 -8.97 -14.23 -21.88
CA SER A 575 -7.72 -13.61 -21.41
C SER A 575 -6.78 -14.54 -20.63
N THR A 576 -7.24 -15.71 -20.17
CA THR A 576 -6.40 -16.67 -19.42
C THR A 576 -6.59 -18.11 -19.88
N HIS A 577 -5.61 -18.98 -19.59
CA HIS A 577 -5.74 -20.42 -19.84
C HIS A 577 -6.89 -21.05 -19.04
N SER A 578 -7.13 -20.58 -17.81
CA SER A 578 -8.27 -21.01 -17.00
C SER A 578 -9.60 -20.62 -17.61
N ALA A 579 -9.69 -19.44 -18.26
CA ALA A 579 -10.92 -19.02 -18.93
C ALA A 579 -11.24 -19.87 -20.17
N VAL A 580 -10.22 -20.37 -20.89
CA VAL A 580 -10.39 -21.36 -21.97
C VAL A 580 -11.00 -22.64 -21.38
N ALA A 581 -10.37 -23.20 -20.34
CA ALA A 581 -10.83 -24.42 -19.70
C ALA A 581 -12.24 -24.28 -19.10
N ALA A 582 -12.54 -23.13 -18.49
CA ALA A 582 -13.87 -22.81 -17.97
C ALA A 582 -14.94 -22.74 -19.07
N ALA A 583 -14.64 -22.11 -20.20
CA ALA A 583 -15.57 -22.05 -21.32
C ALA A 583 -15.93 -23.45 -21.85
N ILE A 584 -14.95 -24.34 -21.94
CA ILE A 584 -15.15 -25.73 -22.36
C ILE A 584 -15.97 -26.50 -21.31
N SER A 585 -15.57 -26.42 -20.04
CA SER A 585 -16.23 -27.10 -18.92
C SER A 585 -17.71 -26.69 -18.77
N GLN A 586 -18.03 -25.42 -19.05
CA GLN A 586 -19.38 -24.86 -19.00
C GLN A 586 -20.19 -25.10 -20.29
N GLY A 587 -19.63 -25.79 -21.29
CA GLY A 587 -20.31 -26.04 -22.57
C GLY A 587 -20.47 -24.78 -23.45
N ARG A 588 -19.78 -23.68 -23.13
CA ARG A 588 -19.75 -22.47 -23.98
C ARG A 588 -18.85 -22.64 -25.20
N ALA A 589 -17.93 -23.61 -25.16
CA ALA A 589 -17.11 -24.06 -26.27
C ALA A 589 -16.92 -25.58 -26.19
N ASP A 590 -16.55 -26.20 -27.31
CA ASP A 590 -16.24 -27.62 -27.38
C ASP A 590 -14.75 -27.90 -27.25
N VAL A 591 -13.91 -27.00 -27.78
CA VAL A 591 -12.46 -27.19 -27.84
C VAL A 591 -11.70 -25.86 -27.69
N GLY A 592 -10.49 -25.91 -27.14
CA GLY A 592 -9.62 -24.75 -26.98
C GLY A 592 -8.18 -25.14 -26.65
N ILE A 593 -7.22 -24.25 -26.88
CA ILE A 593 -5.81 -24.49 -26.52
C ILE A 593 -5.48 -23.78 -25.21
N CYS A 594 -5.02 -24.55 -24.23
CA CYS A 594 -4.63 -24.06 -22.90
C CYS A 594 -3.40 -24.81 -22.37
N ILE A 595 -2.89 -24.40 -21.20
CA ILE A 595 -1.87 -25.21 -20.50
C ILE A 595 -2.53 -26.45 -19.89
N GLU A 596 -1.82 -27.56 -19.89
CA GLU A 596 -2.31 -28.84 -19.36
C GLU A 596 -2.83 -28.71 -17.92
N TYR A 597 -2.12 -27.95 -17.09
CA TYR A 597 -2.54 -27.71 -15.71
C TYR A 597 -3.98 -27.17 -15.61
N ALA A 598 -4.37 -26.27 -16.52
CA ALA A 598 -5.72 -25.74 -16.57
C ALA A 598 -6.72 -26.83 -17.00
N ALA A 599 -6.39 -27.64 -18.01
CA ALA A 599 -7.25 -28.75 -18.44
C ALA A 599 -7.51 -29.74 -17.29
N ILE A 600 -6.46 -30.14 -16.56
CA ILE A 600 -6.56 -31.05 -15.41
C ILE A 600 -7.44 -30.46 -14.30
N LYS A 601 -7.25 -29.18 -13.96
CA LYS A 601 -8.03 -28.53 -12.89
C LYS A 601 -9.52 -28.45 -13.21
N TYR A 602 -9.87 -28.30 -14.48
CA TYR A 602 -11.26 -28.32 -14.94
C TYR A 602 -11.77 -29.71 -15.34
N LYS A 603 -10.99 -30.78 -15.06
CA LYS A 603 -11.33 -32.18 -15.36
C LYS A 603 -11.68 -32.40 -16.84
N LEU A 604 -10.93 -31.75 -17.73
CA LEU A 604 -11.06 -31.86 -19.17
C LEU A 604 -10.16 -32.98 -19.72
N ASP A 605 -10.61 -33.64 -20.78
CA ASP A 605 -9.72 -34.47 -21.59
C ASP A 605 -8.93 -33.58 -22.54
N TYR A 606 -7.77 -34.06 -22.99
CA TYR A 606 -6.89 -33.25 -23.83
C TYR A 606 -5.92 -34.08 -24.67
N ILE A 607 -5.43 -33.46 -25.74
CA ILE A 607 -4.34 -33.97 -26.57
C ILE A 607 -3.11 -33.08 -26.36
N PRO A 608 -1.96 -33.63 -25.94
CA PRO A 608 -0.71 -32.86 -25.84
C PRO A 608 -0.28 -32.28 -27.19
N LEU A 609 0.14 -31.01 -27.21
CA LEU A 609 0.60 -30.33 -28.43
C LEU A 609 2.10 -30.07 -28.42
N THR A 610 2.57 -29.18 -27.54
CA THR A 610 3.97 -28.77 -27.49
C THR A 610 4.38 -28.29 -26.11
N TRP A 611 5.67 -28.08 -25.91
CA TRP A 611 6.22 -27.38 -24.76
C TRP A 611 6.46 -25.92 -25.09
N GLU A 612 5.88 -25.04 -24.29
CA GLU A 612 6.12 -23.61 -24.29
C GLU A 612 7.21 -23.27 -23.27
N ASN A 613 8.18 -22.43 -23.64
CA ASN A 613 9.19 -21.95 -22.68
C ASN A 613 8.71 -20.68 -22.00
N TYR A 614 8.69 -20.73 -20.67
CA TYR A 614 8.40 -19.59 -19.81
C TYR A 614 9.71 -19.12 -19.19
N ASP A 615 10.29 -18.07 -19.77
CA ASP A 615 11.62 -17.55 -19.41
C ASP A 615 11.52 -16.13 -18.84
N PHE A 616 12.62 -15.65 -18.26
CA PHE A 616 12.67 -14.37 -17.57
C PHE A 616 13.66 -13.44 -18.24
N VAL A 617 13.17 -12.34 -18.81
CA VAL A 617 14.05 -11.24 -19.22
C VAL A 617 14.38 -10.44 -17.97
N VAL A 618 15.67 -10.21 -17.70
CA VAL A 618 16.13 -9.46 -16.53
C VAL A 618 16.89 -8.23 -17.00
N LEU A 619 16.56 -7.07 -16.44
CA LEU A 619 17.30 -5.83 -16.71
C LEU A 619 18.71 -5.93 -16.14
N ARG A 620 19.74 -5.69 -16.95
CA ARG A 620 21.16 -5.82 -16.54
C ARG A 620 21.49 -4.96 -15.34
N LYS A 621 20.98 -3.72 -15.31
CA LYS A 621 21.17 -2.76 -14.21
C LYS A 621 20.54 -3.23 -12.89
N SER A 622 19.68 -4.24 -12.93
CA SER A 622 18.97 -4.78 -11.77
C SER A 622 19.56 -6.08 -11.24
N ILE A 623 20.55 -6.68 -11.91
CA ILE A 623 21.12 -8.00 -11.53
C ILE A 623 21.66 -7.98 -10.10
N GLU A 624 22.32 -6.90 -9.69
CA GLU A 624 22.91 -6.76 -8.35
C GLU A 624 21.89 -6.43 -7.26
N LYS A 625 20.63 -6.17 -7.61
CA LYS A 625 19.60 -5.97 -6.60
C LYS A 625 19.40 -7.28 -5.83
N PRO A 626 19.37 -7.26 -4.48
CA PRO A 626 19.31 -8.48 -3.69
C PRO A 626 18.15 -9.39 -4.10
N ALA A 627 16.92 -8.86 -4.24
CA ALA A 627 15.77 -9.67 -4.66
C ALA A 627 15.89 -10.28 -6.07
N VAL A 628 16.56 -9.61 -7.01
CA VAL A 628 16.74 -10.10 -8.39
C VAL A 628 17.80 -11.19 -8.42
N ARG A 629 18.94 -10.96 -7.75
CA ARG A 629 19.99 -11.96 -7.58
C ARG A 629 19.46 -13.22 -6.90
N ASP A 630 18.70 -13.06 -5.83
CA ASP A 630 18.10 -14.16 -5.08
C ASP A 630 17.12 -14.93 -5.97
N PHE A 631 16.27 -14.23 -6.74
CA PHE A 631 15.36 -14.86 -7.70
C PHE A 631 16.11 -15.75 -8.72
N ILE A 632 17.15 -15.23 -9.36
CA ILE A 632 17.92 -15.97 -10.38
C ILE A 632 18.65 -17.16 -9.73
N THR A 633 19.28 -16.95 -8.58
CA THR A 633 20.06 -17.98 -7.89
C THR A 633 19.15 -19.11 -7.41
N MET A 634 18.01 -18.75 -6.80
CA MET A 634 17.06 -19.73 -6.26
C MET A 634 16.40 -20.58 -7.34
N LEU A 635 16.27 -20.10 -8.59
CA LEU A 635 15.79 -20.94 -9.71
C LEU A 635 16.65 -22.19 -9.93
N LYS A 636 17.93 -22.16 -9.53
CA LYS A 636 18.86 -23.30 -9.63
C LYS A 636 18.73 -24.27 -8.46
N GLU A 637 18.17 -23.85 -7.33
CA GLU A 637 18.13 -24.66 -6.10
C GLU A 637 17.18 -25.86 -6.20
N ALA A 638 17.64 -27.02 -5.74
CA ALA A 638 16.87 -28.28 -5.77
C ALA A 638 15.46 -28.15 -5.17
N LYS A 639 15.31 -27.36 -4.09
CA LYS A 639 14.01 -27.09 -3.45
C LYS A 639 13.05 -26.41 -4.43
N ILE A 640 13.48 -25.33 -5.08
CA ILE A 640 12.67 -24.60 -6.06
C ILE A 640 12.39 -25.46 -7.30
N ARG A 641 13.39 -26.20 -7.76
CA ARG A 641 13.25 -27.16 -8.86
C ARG A 641 12.16 -28.21 -8.56
N SER A 642 12.10 -28.72 -7.33
CA SER A 642 11.08 -29.69 -6.90
C SER A 642 9.66 -29.11 -6.90
N ILE A 643 9.50 -27.81 -6.65
CA ILE A 643 8.18 -27.16 -6.66
C ILE A 643 7.60 -27.17 -8.07
N ILE A 644 8.40 -26.84 -9.08
CA ILE A 644 7.96 -26.84 -10.48
C ILE A 644 7.44 -28.23 -10.88
N GLN A 645 8.17 -29.29 -10.50
CA GLN A 645 7.83 -30.67 -10.83
C GLN A 645 6.54 -31.19 -10.16
N LYS A 646 6.09 -30.58 -9.05
CA LYS A 646 4.82 -30.94 -8.40
C LYS A 646 3.60 -30.57 -9.26
N TYR A 647 3.75 -29.68 -10.23
CA TYR A 647 2.67 -29.21 -11.07
C TYR A 647 2.61 -30.03 -12.36
N ASN A 648 1.50 -30.76 -12.58
CA ASN A 648 1.30 -31.50 -13.82
C ASN A 648 1.35 -30.56 -15.03
N GLY A 649 2.06 -31.00 -16.07
CA GLY A 649 2.27 -30.20 -17.29
C GLY A 649 3.32 -29.13 -17.19
N TYR A 650 4.13 -29.15 -16.13
CA TYR A 650 5.34 -28.37 -16.02
C TYR A 650 6.56 -29.30 -16.11
N LYS A 651 7.63 -28.81 -16.72
CA LYS A 651 8.93 -29.48 -16.70
C LYS A 651 10.02 -28.48 -16.40
N ILE A 652 11.06 -28.97 -15.76
CA ILE A 652 12.27 -28.21 -15.54
C ILE A 652 13.31 -28.57 -16.60
N TYR A 653 14.17 -27.62 -16.94
CA TYR A 653 15.30 -27.82 -17.83
C TYR A 653 16.61 -27.86 -17.02
N GLU A 654 17.65 -28.50 -17.56
CA GLU A 654 18.96 -28.54 -16.91
C GLU A 654 19.53 -27.13 -16.73
N ASP A 655 19.34 -26.30 -17.76
CA ASP A 655 19.75 -24.90 -17.84
C ASP A 655 18.80 -23.92 -17.10
N THR A 656 17.77 -24.40 -16.38
CA THR A 656 16.87 -23.51 -15.61
C THR A 656 17.67 -22.68 -14.59
N GLY A 657 17.55 -21.35 -14.69
CA GLY A 657 18.29 -20.35 -13.92
C GLY A 657 19.55 -19.84 -14.61
N ASP A 658 19.97 -20.41 -15.73
CA ASP A 658 21.15 -19.96 -16.50
C ASP A 658 20.81 -18.81 -17.46
N VAL A 659 21.81 -17.98 -17.75
CA VAL A 659 21.71 -16.94 -18.76
C VAL A 659 21.91 -17.57 -20.13
N ILE A 660 20.87 -17.55 -20.97
CA ILE A 660 20.84 -18.21 -22.28
C ILE A 660 20.92 -17.23 -23.46
N CYS A 661 20.77 -15.92 -23.22
CA CYS A 661 21.02 -14.88 -24.21
C CYS A 661 21.47 -13.60 -23.51
N CYS A 662 22.45 -12.93 -24.13
CA CYS A 662 22.93 -11.60 -23.76
C CYS A 662 22.38 -10.56 -24.72
#